data_AF-A0AA35Q289-F1
#
_entry.id   AF-A0AA35Q289-F1
#
_cell.length_a   1.000
_cell.length_b   1.000
_cell.length_c   1.000
_cell.angle_alpha   90.00
_cell.angle_beta   90.00
_cell.angle_gamma   90.00
#
_symmetry.space_group_name_H-M   'P 1'
#
loop_
_entity.id
_entity.type
_entity.pdbx_description
1 polymer ?
#
loop_
_entity_poly.entity_id
_entity_poly.type
_entity_poly.pdbx_seq_one_letter_code
_entity_poly.pdbx_strand_id
1 'polypeptide(L)'
;MSESNPDLPRFAAEYAEKEIDLFDLLGVDALASKKDIHRTWRKRTLKLHPDQAKDNFDAEKWELFERARDVLSDANARTIYESSMKAKLLRKQERDAMDQERKKFADELEAAENAHRMKQQAQDQQDRETLQKERERLAEAQRMRDEERKRQAEAEQTMDDLAEAKRRIKERKEERARKKQAKESMKASGQPKGPANGVVLVPGDYVVETGTTTKQYWELVCDKLRAVQAVKNINQDDAGSDQSRKAELHVQEIRRQIAEAETKYRQEATAIDDFFVRNGFDPQTRIACDSFAASVSCGRKCIPAQHQGYCSYTVFLSARHILQFRPVQFMLDMQVCREAREIYGALVPTTSHAGTVDAQALGGSTIRGALHVYLQDVIPGISLEALRHMQGFSSKHRRNLIEDLADVFATGFHHGNLPKSATKGGQINFSRGIVGKSLAERLSLLKALSGPESKYVERAQQQAEVINSKMPWCFTHGDLVPANIMVNPDTGHLTGLIDWAEGEWLPLGTGLYGLEEVLGRVSADGKSFEYYEDHLYLRARFWNRLTVLAASSPPVFQPRGFMEHVRTGRTLGILLWRGIAFDDGKIDRVVSEDRDELEIFKLRLFLEAPTPPDFNWRHRAWLSCIWLLRFVFFRPPSAKGKAVGAKVGKDQITRVDIEYGGKCVAD
;
A
#
# COMPACT_ATOMS: atom_id res chain seq x y z
N MET A 1 -35.00 49.87 -37.20
CA MET A 1 -34.30 48.61 -36.87
C MET A 1 -33.32 48.95 -35.77
N SER A 2 -33.54 48.51 -34.53
CA SER A 2 -32.60 48.76 -33.44
C SER A 2 -31.53 47.67 -33.48
N GLU A 3 -30.28 48.06 -33.69
CA GLU A 3 -29.13 47.16 -33.61
C GLU A 3 -29.14 46.44 -32.25
N SER A 4 -29.25 45.11 -32.29
CA SER A 4 -29.17 44.27 -31.08
C SER A 4 -27.73 44.32 -30.56
N ASN A 5 -27.52 44.91 -29.39
CA ASN A 5 -26.20 44.96 -28.76
C ASN A 5 -25.72 43.53 -28.47
N PRO A 6 -24.64 43.05 -29.13
CA PRO A 6 -24.19 41.65 -29.04
C PRO A 6 -23.66 41.27 -27.64
N ASP A 7 -23.40 42.24 -26.77
CA ASP A 7 -22.85 42.01 -25.44
C ASP A 7 -23.92 41.70 -24.37
N LEU A 8 -25.23 41.89 -24.66
CA LEU A 8 -26.31 41.65 -23.68
C LEU A 8 -26.40 40.20 -23.18
N PRO A 9 -26.25 39.16 -24.03
CA PRO A 9 -26.15 37.78 -23.57
C PRO A 9 -24.97 37.51 -22.62
N ARG A 10 -23.84 38.18 -22.83
CA ARG A 10 -22.65 38.05 -21.97
C ARG A 10 -22.92 38.64 -20.60
N PHE A 11 -23.51 39.84 -20.56
CA PHE A 11 -23.90 40.48 -19.31
C PHE A 11 -24.98 39.68 -18.57
N ALA A 12 -25.93 39.07 -19.29
CA ALA A 12 -26.93 38.17 -18.70
C ALA A 12 -26.30 36.98 -17.96
N ALA A 13 -25.28 36.34 -18.56
CA ALA A 13 -24.55 35.23 -17.91
C ALA A 13 -23.74 35.71 -16.71
N GLU A 14 -23.04 36.85 -16.83
CA GLU A 14 -22.22 37.43 -15.76
C GLU A 14 -23.05 37.85 -14.54
N TYR A 15 -24.22 38.47 -14.75
CA TYR A 15 -25.10 38.87 -13.65
C TYR A 15 -25.77 37.67 -12.96
N ALA A 16 -26.09 36.61 -13.71
CA ALA A 16 -26.55 35.35 -13.13
C ALA A 16 -25.44 34.66 -12.30
N GLU A 17 -24.18 34.76 -12.73
CA GLU A 17 -23.03 34.25 -11.98
C GLU A 17 -22.82 35.02 -10.66
N LYS A 18 -22.95 36.35 -10.71
CA LYS A 18 -22.83 37.27 -9.56
C LYS A 18 -24.04 37.30 -8.61
N GLU A 19 -25.10 36.52 -8.89
CA GLU A 19 -26.34 36.45 -8.07
C GLU A 19 -27.08 37.80 -7.91
N ILE A 20 -26.97 38.68 -8.91
CA ILE A 20 -27.66 39.96 -8.88
C ILE A 20 -29.06 39.77 -9.44
N ASP A 21 -30.08 39.91 -8.59
CA ASP A 21 -31.48 39.82 -9.03
C ASP A 21 -31.88 41.08 -9.82
N LEU A 22 -31.82 40.98 -11.15
CA LEU A 22 -32.20 42.06 -12.06
C LEU A 22 -33.69 42.42 -11.97
N PHE A 23 -34.57 41.49 -11.59
CA PHE A 23 -36.01 41.74 -11.46
C PHE A 23 -36.29 42.56 -10.20
N ASP A 24 -35.69 42.19 -9.06
CA ASP A 24 -35.79 42.94 -7.81
C ASP A 24 -35.13 44.34 -7.91
N LEU A 25 -33.97 44.39 -8.59
CA LEU A 25 -33.25 45.64 -8.86
C LEU A 25 -34.14 46.64 -9.62
N LEU A 26 -34.86 46.20 -10.65
CA LEU A 26 -35.83 47.04 -11.38
C LEU A 26 -37.18 47.16 -10.64
N GLY A 27 -37.49 46.27 -9.70
CA GLY A 27 -38.72 46.24 -8.92
C GLY A 27 -39.91 45.80 -9.75
N VAL A 28 -39.65 44.81 -10.61
CA VAL A 28 -40.62 44.23 -11.53
C VAL A 28 -40.78 42.76 -11.21
N ASP A 29 -41.99 42.25 -11.41
CA ASP A 29 -42.25 40.83 -11.31
C ASP A 29 -41.54 40.06 -12.45
N ALA A 30 -41.17 38.81 -12.20
CA ALA A 30 -40.53 37.92 -13.17
C ALA A 30 -41.40 37.66 -14.41
N LEU A 31 -42.72 37.90 -14.32
CA LEU A 31 -43.68 37.81 -15.43
C LEU A 31 -43.93 39.15 -16.14
N ALA A 32 -43.24 40.22 -15.76
CA ALA A 32 -43.50 41.55 -16.32
C ALA A 32 -43.20 41.62 -17.82
N SER A 33 -44.10 42.26 -18.56
CA SER A 33 -43.95 42.49 -20.00
C SER A 33 -42.86 43.53 -20.28
N LYS A 34 -42.30 43.53 -21.50
CA LYS A 34 -41.30 44.53 -21.93
C LYS A 34 -41.77 45.98 -21.72
N LYS A 35 -43.07 46.24 -21.91
CA LYS A 35 -43.66 47.58 -21.70
C LYS A 35 -43.68 47.96 -20.22
N ASP A 36 -43.92 47.00 -19.33
CA ASP A 36 -43.96 47.22 -17.88
C ASP A 36 -42.57 47.40 -17.29
N ILE A 37 -41.58 46.64 -17.78
CA ILE A 37 -40.15 46.80 -17.44
C ILE A 37 -39.68 48.21 -17.82
N HIS A 38 -40.02 48.67 -19.01
CA HIS A 38 -39.64 50.02 -19.45
C HIS A 38 -40.36 51.14 -18.68
N ARG A 39 -41.62 50.91 -18.28
CA ARG A 39 -42.43 51.87 -17.50
C ARG A 39 -41.92 52.02 -16.07
N THR A 40 -41.61 50.92 -15.41
CA THR A 40 -41.08 50.88 -14.04
C THR A 40 -39.66 51.41 -13.98
N TRP A 41 -38.81 51.02 -14.94
CA TRP A 41 -37.49 51.62 -15.14
C TRP A 41 -37.61 53.15 -15.23
N ARG A 42 -38.38 53.71 -16.18
CA ARG A 42 -38.58 55.17 -16.30
C ARG A 42 -38.99 55.85 -14.99
N LYS A 43 -39.91 55.25 -14.22
CA LYS A 43 -40.36 55.80 -12.93
C LYS A 43 -39.25 55.82 -11.87
N ARG A 44 -38.39 54.81 -11.84
CA ARG A 44 -37.26 54.72 -10.90
C ARG A 44 -36.07 55.58 -11.35
N THR A 45 -35.78 55.60 -12.65
CA THR A 45 -34.74 56.43 -13.28
C THR A 45 -34.91 57.91 -12.92
N LEU A 46 -36.15 58.41 -12.85
CA LEU A 46 -36.42 59.79 -12.42
C LEU A 46 -35.82 60.11 -11.05
N LYS A 47 -35.86 59.17 -10.09
CA LYS A 47 -35.33 59.34 -8.73
C LYS A 47 -33.81 59.17 -8.62
N LEU A 48 -33.22 58.40 -9.54
CA LEU A 48 -31.79 58.04 -9.57
C LEU A 48 -30.99 58.89 -10.58
N HIS A 49 -31.65 59.80 -11.30
CA HIS A 49 -31.03 60.66 -12.31
C HIS A 49 -29.99 61.59 -11.65
N PRO A 50 -28.81 61.83 -12.27
CA PRO A 50 -27.77 62.69 -11.71
C PRO A 50 -28.26 64.09 -11.34
N ASP A 51 -29.20 64.67 -12.09
CA ASP A 51 -29.80 65.99 -11.76
C ASP A 51 -30.67 66.00 -10.49
N GLN A 52 -31.29 64.86 -10.11
CA GLN A 52 -32.13 64.75 -8.91
C GLN A 52 -31.37 64.20 -7.70
N ALA A 53 -30.38 63.33 -7.91
CA ALA A 53 -29.65 62.64 -6.83
C ALA A 53 -28.48 63.46 -6.25
N LYS A 54 -27.96 64.47 -6.97
CA LYS A 54 -26.86 65.37 -6.55
C LYS A 54 -25.74 64.62 -5.80
N ASP A 55 -25.56 64.85 -4.50
CA ASP A 55 -24.47 64.29 -3.69
C ASP A 55 -24.55 62.78 -3.41
N ASN A 56 -25.70 62.13 -3.69
CA ASN A 56 -25.91 60.68 -3.50
C ASN A 56 -25.86 59.88 -4.82
N PHE A 57 -25.36 60.47 -5.91
CA PHE A 57 -25.26 59.80 -7.20
C PHE A 57 -24.14 58.76 -7.22
N ASP A 58 -24.47 57.54 -7.61
CA ASP A 58 -23.55 56.41 -7.74
C ASP A 58 -23.54 55.93 -9.19
N ALA A 59 -22.43 56.17 -9.89
CA ALA A 59 -22.28 55.88 -11.31
C ALA A 59 -22.34 54.38 -11.63
N GLU A 60 -21.81 53.53 -10.73
CA GLU A 60 -21.81 52.07 -10.94
C GLU A 60 -23.21 51.49 -10.77
N LYS A 61 -23.97 51.98 -9.78
CA LYS A 61 -25.38 51.58 -9.61
C LYS A 61 -26.25 52.07 -10.75
N TRP A 62 -25.99 53.27 -11.27
CA TRP A 62 -26.68 53.78 -12.44
C TRP A 62 -26.45 52.89 -13.66
N GLU A 63 -25.19 52.56 -13.95
CA GLU A 63 -24.83 51.71 -15.07
C GLU A 63 -25.42 50.29 -14.93
N LEU A 64 -25.38 49.72 -13.73
CA LEU A 64 -26.01 48.42 -13.44
C LEU A 64 -27.54 48.48 -13.67
N PHE A 65 -28.19 49.58 -13.31
CA PHE A 65 -29.63 49.77 -13.48
C PHE A 65 -30.04 49.92 -14.95
N GLU A 66 -29.23 50.60 -15.77
CA GLU A 66 -29.43 50.68 -17.22
C GLU A 66 -29.21 49.33 -17.90
N ARG A 67 -28.13 48.63 -17.54
CA ARG A 67 -27.83 47.29 -18.08
C ARG A 67 -28.89 46.26 -17.69
N ALA A 68 -29.44 46.34 -16.47
CA ALA A 68 -30.53 45.48 -16.03
C ALA A 68 -31.79 45.64 -16.90
N ARG A 69 -32.15 46.88 -17.27
CA ARG A 69 -33.25 47.15 -18.20
C ARG A 69 -32.98 46.50 -19.55
N ASP A 70 -31.77 46.66 -20.08
CA ASP A 70 -31.43 46.20 -21.43
C ASP A 70 -31.39 44.68 -21.52
N VAL A 71 -30.85 44.01 -20.51
CA VAL A 71 -30.85 42.53 -20.40
C VAL A 71 -32.28 41.99 -20.27
N LEU A 72 -33.14 42.59 -19.45
CA LEU A 72 -34.51 42.12 -19.24
C LEU A 72 -35.49 42.51 -20.37
N SER A 73 -35.13 43.50 -21.19
CA SER A 73 -35.92 43.96 -22.34
C SER A 73 -35.60 43.23 -23.64
N ASP A 74 -34.46 42.54 -23.71
CA ASP A 74 -34.08 41.66 -24.81
C ASP A 74 -34.53 40.22 -24.55
N ALA A 75 -35.16 39.60 -25.55
CA ALA A 75 -35.75 38.28 -25.38
C ALA A 75 -34.68 37.18 -25.19
N ASN A 76 -33.55 37.27 -25.90
CA ASN A 76 -32.50 36.27 -25.85
C ASN A 76 -31.70 36.39 -24.54
N ALA A 77 -31.29 37.61 -24.17
CA ALA A 77 -30.57 37.87 -22.93
C ALA A 77 -31.40 37.49 -21.69
N ARG A 78 -32.71 37.77 -21.69
CA ARG A 78 -33.63 37.37 -20.62
C ARG A 78 -33.69 35.85 -20.44
N THR A 79 -33.83 35.08 -21.53
CA THR A 79 -33.86 33.60 -21.45
C THR A 79 -32.53 33.03 -20.92
N ILE A 80 -31.39 33.59 -21.32
CA ILE A 80 -30.07 33.17 -20.82
C ILE A 80 -29.93 33.44 -19.33
N TYR A 81 -30.37 34.61 -18.87
CA TYR A 81 -30.38 34.97 -17.45
C TYR A 81 -31.30 34.05 -16.62
N GLU A 82 -32.55 33.86 -17.06
CA GLU A 82 -33.54 33.01 -16.38
C GLU A 82 -33.10 31.54 -16.31
N SER A 83 -32.54 30.99 -17.40
CA SER A 83 -32.04 29.61 -17.45
C SER A 83 -30.80 29.40 -16.57
N SER A 84 -29.89 30.38 -16.52
CA SER A 84 -28.68 30.33 -15.68
C SER A 84 -29.02 30.39 -14.19
N MET A 85 -29.96 31.27 -13.81
CA MET A 85 -30.44 31.37 -12.43
C MET A 85 -31.16 30.10 -11.98
N LYS A 86 -32.01 29.52 -12.84
CA LYS A 86 -32.71 28.26 -12.56
C LYS A 86 -31.74 27.08 -12.40
N ALA A 87 -30.75 26.96 -13.28
CA ALA A 87 -29.74 25.91 -13.19
C ALA A 87 -28.91 26.00 -11.90
N LYS A 88 -28.61 27.23 -11.45
CA LYS A 88 -27.87 27.47 -10.21
C LYS A 88 -28.70 27.14 -8.96
N LEU A 89 -29.98 27.50 -8.95
CA LEU A 89 -30.90 27.18 -7.87
C LEU A 89 -31.05 25.66 -7.70
N LEU A 90 -31.18 24.93 -8.81
CA LEU A 90 -31.29 23.47 -8.81
C LEU A 90 -30.01 22.82 -8.22
N ARG A 91 -28.82 23.27 -8.67
CA ARG A 91 -27.53 22.80 -8.12
C ARG A 91 -27.33 23.14 -6.64
N LYS A 92 -27.96 24.20 -6.13
CA LYS A 92 -27.92 24.53 -4.70
C LYS A 92 -28.82 23.58 -3.92
N GLN A 93 -30.06 23.36 -4.38
CA GLN A 93 -30.98 22.41 -3.77
C GLN A 93 -30.45 20.97 -3.75
N GLU A 94 -29.82 20.52 -4.84
CA GLU A 94 -29.19 19.20 -4.92
C GLU A 94 -28.03 19.06 -3.93
N ARG A 95 -27.20 20.10 -3.78
CA ARG A 95 -26.10 20.11 -2.79
C ARG A 95 -26.62 20.09 -1.36
N ASP A 96 -27.62 20.92 -1.05
CA ASP A 96 -28.21 20.98 0.29
C ASP A 96 -28.90 19.65 0.67
N ALA A 97 -29.53 18.97 -0.30
CA ALA A 97 -30.12 17.64 -0.09
C ALA A 97 -29.05 16.57 0.16
N MET A 98 -27.99 16.52 -0.66
CA MET A 98 -26.88 15.59 -0.46
C MET A 98 -26.15 15.82 0.88
N ASP A 99 -25.98 17.07 1.31
CA ASP A 99 -25.34 17.39 2.58
C ASP A 99 -26.22 16.97 3.78
N GLN A 100 -27.54 17.10 3.66
CA GLN A 100 -28.48 16.58 4.68
C GLN A 100 -28.46 15.05 4.75
N GLU A 101 -28.38 14.36 3.62
CA GLU A 101 -28.26 12.89 3.59
C GLU A 101 -26.91 12.43 4.16
N ARG A 102 -25.81 13.09 3.80
CA ARG A 102 -24.48 12.82 4.36
C ARG A 102 -24.45 13.00 5.87
N LYS A 103 -25.11 14.05 6.39
CA LYS A 103 -25.19 14.30 7.83
C LYS A 103 -25.99 13.21 8.55
N LYS A 104 -27.16 12.82 8.03
CA LYS A 104 -27.95 11.71 8.60
C LYS A 104 -27.16 10.40 8.61
N PHE A 105 -26.45 10.11 7.52
CA PHE A 105 -25.63 8.91 7.43
C PHE A 105 -24.46 8.92 8.42
N ALA A 106 -23.81 10.07 8.61
CA ALA A 106 -22.76 10.22 9.62
C ALA A 106 -23.29 10.00 11.04
N ASP A 107 -24.43 10.60 11.38
CA ASP A 107 -25.06 10.47 12.70
C ASP A 107 -25.50 9.01 12.98
N GLU A 108 -26.04 8.31 11.96
CA GLU A 108 -26.42 6.89 12.06
C GLU A 108 -25.20 5.97 12.20
N LEU A 109 -24.12 6.24 11.47
CA LEU A 109 -22.88 5.48 11.57
C LEU A 109 -22.24 5.64 12.95
N GLU A 110 -22.18 6.86 13.47
CA GLU A 110 -21.64 7.13 14.82
C GLU A 110 -22.47 6.42 15.91
N ALA A 111 -23.80 6.41 15.78
CA ALA A 111 -24.67 5.68 16.69
C ALA A 111 -24.44 4.15 16.63
N ALA A 112 -24.26 3.59 15.43
CA ALA A 112 -23.99 2.18 15.25
C ALA A 112 -22.61 1.75 15.79
N GLU A 113 -21.57 2.55 15.53
CA GLU A 113 -20.22 2.31 16.04
C GLU A 113 -20.18 2.39 17.58
N ASN A 114 -20.86 3.37 18.17
CA ASN A 114 -20.97 3.49 19.62
C ASN A 114 -21.72 2.30 20.24
N ALA A 115 -22.80 1.82 19.62
CA ALA A 115 -23.53 0.64 20.08
C ALA A 115 -22.69 -0.64 19.98
N HIS A 116 -21.93 -0.81 18.89
CA HIS A 116 -21.03 -1.93 18.71
C HIS A 116 -19.89 -1.91 19.74
N ARG A 117 -19.29 -0.74 20.00
CA ARG A 117 -18.26 -0.57 21.03
C ARG A 117 -18.77 -0.92 22.42
N MET A 118 -19.99 -0.49 22.78
CA MET A 118 -20.61 -0.84 24.06
C MET A 118 -20.87 -2.34 24.19
N LYS A 119 -21.28 -3.00 23.10
CA LYS A 119 -21.49 -4.46 23.06
C LYS A 119 -20.18 -5.23 23.19
N GLN A 120 -19.11 -4.80 22.53
CA GLN A 120 -17.78 -5.38 22.67
C GLN A 120 -17.24 -5.22 24.09
N GLN A 121 -17.36 -4.02 24.69
CA GLN A 121 -16.91 -3.79 26.06
C GLN A 121 -17.68 -4.65 27.08
N ALA A 122 -18.99 -4.83 26.89
CA ALA A 122 -19.79 -5.72 27.72
C ALA A 122 -19.38 -7.19 27.56
N GLN A 123 -19.11 -7.63 26.32
CA GLN A 123 -18.63 -8.99 26.04
C GLN A 123 -17.24 -9.23 26.63
N ASP A 124 -16.30 -8.31 26.43
CA ASP A 124 -14.94 -8.38 26.99
C ASP A 124 -14.96 -8.43 28.52
N GLN A 125 -15.87 -7.69 29.15
CA GLN A 125 -16.03 -7.72 30.61
C GLN A 125 -16.60 -9.08 31.08
N GLN A 126 -17.57 -9.62 30.36
CA GLN A 126 -18.12 -10.96 30.64
C GLN A 126 -17.09 -12.08 30.41
N ASP A 127 -16.26 -11.95 29.36
CA ASP A 127 -15.19 -12.89 29.02
C ASP A 127 -14.05 -12.83 30.05
N ARG A 128 -13.71 -11.63 30.55
CA ARG A 128 -12.76 -11.47 31.66
C ARG A 128 -13.27 -12.10 32.95
N GLU A 129 -14.55 -11.90 33.29
CA GLU A 129 -15.15 -12.50 34.48
C GLU A 129 -15.23 -14.03 34.40
N THR A 130 -15.54 -14.58 33.24
CA THR A 130 -15.56 -16.03 33.01
C THR A 130 -14.15 -16.62 33.06
N LEU A 131 -13.16 -15.98 32.43
CA LEU A 131 -11.76 -16.39 32.49
C LEU A 131 -11.21 -16.31 33.93
N GLN A 132 -11.59 -15.29 34.71
CA GLN A 132 -11.22 -15.17 36.11
C GLN A 132 -11.75 -16.36 36.94
N LYS A 133 -13.04 -16.72 36.75
CA LYS A 133 -13.67 -17.87 37.41
C LYS A 133 -13.03 -19.20 37.01
N GLU A 134 -12.65 -19.38 35.74
CA GLU A 134 -11.92 -20.58 35.31
C GLU A 134 -10.51 -20.66 35.90
N ARG A 135 -9.78 -19.53 35.97
CA ARG A 135 -8.47 -19.48 36.62
C ARG A 135 -8.54 -19.83 38.10
N GLU A 136 -9.55 -19.33 38.82
CA GLU A 136 -9.79 -19.68 40.22
C GLU A 136 -10.12 -21.16 40.40
N ARG A 137 -10.98 -21.72 39.54
CA ARG A 137 -11.28 -23.17 39.52
C ARG A 137 -10.04 -24.03 39.27
N LEU A 138 -9.20 -23.63 38.31
CA LEU A 138 -7.95 -24.34 38.01
C LEU A 138 -6.95 -24.25 39.16
N ALA A 139 -6.84 -23.08 39.80
CA ALA A 139 -5.98 -22.88 40.97
C ALA A 139 -6.46 -23.71 42.17
N GLU A 140 -7.77 -23.79 42.41
CA GLU A 140 -8.35 -24.62 43.48
C GLU A 140 -8.16 -26.11 43.18
N ALA A 141 -8.39 -26.56 41.95
CA ALA A 141 -8.11 -27.94 41.53
C ALA A 141 -6.61 -28.27 41.64
N GLN A 142 -5.72 -27.30 41.42
CA GLN A 142 -4.28 -27.47 41.58
C GLN A 142 -3.88 -27.55 43.06
N ARG A 143 -4.47 -26.71 43.93
CA ARG A 143 -4.30 -26.82 45.38
C ARG A 143 -4.76 -28.18 45.92
N MET A 144 -5.92 -28.67 45.46
CA MET A 144 -6.41 -29.99 45.84
C MET A 144 -5.47 -31.11 45.38
N ARG A 145 -4.92 -31.03 44.17
CA ARG A 145 -3.91 -31.99 43.68
C ARG A 145 -2.60 -31.92 44.44
N ASP A 146 -2.16 -30.72 44.83
CA ASP A 146 -0.93 -30.52 45.59
C ASP A 146 -1.11 -31.01 47.05
N GLU A 147 -2.26 -30.78 47.67
CA GLU A 147 -2.62 -31.35 48.97
C GLU A 147 -2.75 -32.89 48.92
N GLU A 148 -3.36 -33.43 47.86
CA GLU A 148 -3.47 -34.88 47.66
C GLU A 148 -2.09 -35.52 47.41
N ARG A 149 -1.23 -34.87 46.62
CA ARG A 149 0.18 -35.27 46.46
C ARG A 149 0.95 -35.21 47.77
N LYS A 150 0.72 -34.17 48.58
CA LYS A 150 1.36 -34.06 49.89
C LYS A 150 0.90 -35.15 50.84
N ARG A 151 -0.40 -35.46 50.87
CA ARG A 151 -0.95 -36.60 51.62
C ARG A 151 -0.41 -37.94 51.11
N GLN A 152 -0.27 -38.11 49.80
CA GLN A 152 0.31 -39.30 49.20
C GLN A 152 1.80 -39.43 49.54
N ALA A 153 2.57 -38.34 49.51
CA ALA A 153 3.98 -38.32 49.88
C ALA A 153 4.18 -38.58 51.39
N GLU A 154 3.31 -38.04 52.26
CA GLU A 154 3.31 -38.34 53.70
C GLU A 154 2.90 -39.80 53.97
N ALA A 155 1.96 -40.35 53.21
CA ALA A 155 1.59 -41.76 53.25
C ALA A 155 2.71 -42.67 52.72
N GLU A 156 3.43 -42.24 51.68
CA GLU A 156 4.58 -42.93 51.12
C GLU A 156 5.76 -42.88 52.08
N GLN A 157 6.00 -41.75 52.75
CA GLN A 157 7.04 -41.61 53.76
C GLN A 157 6.74 -42.44 55.01
N THR A 158 5.49 -42.45 55.51
CA THR A 158 5.09 -43.35 56.61
C THR A 158 5.10 -44.82 56.20
N MET A 159 4.76 -45.13 54.94
CA MET A 159 4.91 -46.47 54.38
C MET A 159 6.37 -46.86 54.20
N ASP A 160 7.27 -45.94 53.85
CA ASP A 160 8.70 -46.14 53.73
C ASP A 160 9.37 -46.28 55.10
N ASP A 161 8.95 -45.52 56.11
CA ASP A 161 9.39 -45.67 57.50
C ASP A 161 8.92 -47.02 58.07
N LEU A 162 7.66 -47.39 57.79
CA LEU A 162 7.12 -48.71 58.15
C LEU A 162 7.79 -49.80 57.32
N ALA A 163 8.17 -49.54 56.07
CA ALA A 163 8.90 -50.46 55.22
C ALA A 163 10.37 -50.57 55.61
N GLU A 164 10.98 -49.55 56.21
CA GLU A 164 12.34 -49.56 56.75
C GLU A 164 12.35 -50.30 58.10
N ALA A 165 11.38 -50.04 58.96
CA ALA A 165 11.13 -50.82 60.18
C ALA A 165 10.81 -52.28 59.84
N LYS A 166 9.98 -52.51 58.82
CA LYS A 166 9.77 -53.84 58.27
C LYS A 166 11.02 -54.37 57.61
N ARG A 167 11.88 -53.61 56.92
CA ARG A 167 13.15 -54.05 56.31
C ARG A 167 14.12 -54.53 57.38
N ARG A 168 14.19 -53.90 58.56
CA ARG A 168 14.95 -54.42 59.69
C ARG A 168 14.39 -55.74 60.25
N ILE A 169 13.06 -55.93 60.19
CA ILE A 169 12.39 -57.20 60.51
C ILE A 169 12.49 -58.20 59.33
N LYS A 170 12.61 -57.69 58.10
CA LYS A 170 12.59 -58.39 56.82
C LYS A 170 13.97 -58.90 56.51
N GLU A 171 15.07 -58.22 56.79
CA GLU A 171 16.44 -58.78 56.74
C GLU A 171 16.52 -60.00 57.66
N ARG A 172 15.93 -59.92 58.87
CA ARG A 172 15.74 -61.06 59.80
C ARG A 172 14.81 -62.16 59.26
N LYS A 173 13.93 -61.87 58.30
CA LYS A 173 13.03 -62.83 57.63
C LYS A 173 13.49 -63.21 56.20
N GLU A 174 14.39 -62.47 55.55
CA GLU A 174 14.90 -62.60 54.17
C GLU A 174 16.09 -63.53 54.14
N GLU A 175 16.85 -63.61 55.23
CA GLU A 175 17.66 -64.78 55.53
C GLU A 175 16.80 -66.07 55.56
N ARG A 176 15.53 -65.97 56.03
CA ARG A 176 14.56 -67.09 56.07
C ARG A 176 13.76 -67.27 54.77
N ALA A 177 13.62 -66.22 53.94
CA ALA A 177 12.81 -66.23 52.72
C ALA A 177 13.64 -66.40 51.43
N ARG A 178 14.97 -66.19 51.45
CA ARG A 178 15.88 -66.68 50.38
C ARG A 178 15.78 -68.21 50.20
N LYS A 179 15.33 -68.93 51.23
CA LYS A 179 14.99 -70.36 51.19
C LYS A 179 13.64 -70.68 50.56
N LYS A 180 12.77 -69.69 50.39
CA LYS A 180 11.43 -69.91 49.88
C LYS A 180 11.22 -69.08 48.63
N GLN A 181 11.72 -69.70 47.56
CA GLN A 181 11.12 -69.60 46.25
C GLN A 181 11.51 -68.31 45.51
N ALA A 182 12.18 -68.38 44.36
CA ALA A 182 11.99 -69.41 43.32
C ALA A 182 10.49 -69.72 43.15
N LYS A 183 9.69 -68.65 43.07
CA LYS A 183 8.29 -68.51 42.62
C LYS A 183 8.06 -67.00 42.74
N GLU A 184 7.66 -66.23 41.76
CA GLU A 184 6.97 -66.46 40.51
C GLU A 184 7.23 -65.19 39.68
N SER A 185 7.28 -65.38 38.38
CA SER A 185 7.67 -64.41 37.37
C SER A 185 6.46 -63.67 36.77
N MET A 186 6.72 -62.44 36.26
CA MET A 186 6.13 -61.79 35.06
C MET A 186 4.99 -60.73 35.16
N LYS A 187 5.26 -59.61 34.43
CA LYS A 187 4.41 -58.77 33.52
C LYS A 187 3.32 -57.86 34.12
N ALA A 188 2.91 -56.69 33.56
CA ALA A 188 3.34 -55.81 32.44
C ALA A 188 2.55 -54.46 32.54
N SER A 189 3.01 -53.40 31.84
CA SER A 189 2.40 -52.06 31.74
C SER A 189 1.89 -51.74 30.32
N GLY A 190 0.96 -50.77 30.17
CA GLY A 190 0.44 -50.27 28.89
C GLY A 190 0.19 -48.75 28.88
N GLN A 191 0.27 -48.12 27.70
CA GLN A 191 0.10 -46.67 27.43
C GLN A 191 -0.94 -46.40 26.29
N PRO A 192 -1.48 -45.17 26.15
CA PRO A 192 -2.69 -44.85 25.37
C PRO A 192 -2.48 -44.04 24.05
N LYS A 193 -3.57 -43.90 23.29
CA LYS A 193 -3.72 -43.39 21.90
C LYS A 193 -3.85 -41.86 21.75
N GLY A 194 -3.43 -41.34 20.58
CA GLY A 194 -3.61 -39.95 20.12
C GLY A 194 -4.84 -39.69 19.22
N PRO A 195 -5.07 -38.43 18.77
CA PRO A 195 -6.39 -37.90 18.37
C PRO A 195 -6.72 -37.96 16.86
N ALA A 196 -7.97 -37.61 16.52
CA ALA A 196 -8.66 -37.84 15.25
C ALA A 196 -8.64 -36.65 14.24
N ASN A 197 -8.72 -36.93 12.92
CA ASN A 197 -8.69 -35.96 11.79
C ASN A 197 -9.98 -35.98 10.93
N GLY A 198 -10.36 -34.81 10.35
CA GLY A 198 -11.16 -34.68 9.11
C GLY A 198 -12.41 -33.79 9.11
N VAL A 199 -12.29 -32.46 9.29
CA VAL A 199 -13.46 -31.53 9.44
C VAL A 199 -13.53 -30.43 8.37
N VAL A 200 -12.58 -30.31 7.43
CA VAL A 200 -12.51 -29.17 6.49
C VAL A 200 -12.97 -29.54 5.08
N LEU A 201 -13.96 -28.81 4.54
CA LEU A 201 -14.45 -28.95 3.16
C LEU A 201 -13.55 -28.15 2.20
N VAL A 202 -12.49 -28.78 1.69
CA VAL A 202 -11.61 -28.21 0.66
C VAL A 202 -12.08 -28.67 -0.74
N PRO A 203 -12.27 -27.76 -1.72
CA PRO A 203 -12.58 -28.12 -3.10
C PRO A 203 -11.53 -29.08 -3.68
N GLY A 204 -11.98 -30.12 -4.39
CA GLY A 204 -11.08 -31.17 -4.89
C GLY A 204 -10.02 -30.64 -5.86
N ASP A 205 -10.35 -29.60 -6.62
CA ASP A 205 -9.49 -28.93 -7.60
C ASP A 205 -8.56 -27.85 -6.99
N TYR A 206 -8.55 -27.70 -5.66
CA TYR A 206 -7.62 -26.83 -4.96
C TYR A 206 -6.18 -27.29 -5.20
N VAL A 207 -5.30 -26.36 -5.58
CA VAL A 207 -3.93 -26.67 -5.97
C VAL A 207 -2.99 -26.50 -4.78
N VAL A 208 -2.24 -27.54 -4.47
CA VAL A 208 -1.29 -27.61 -3.36
C VAL A 208 0.12 -27.77 -3.92
N GLU A 209 1.03 -26.90 -3.48
CA GLU A 209 2.45 -27.02 -3.78
C GLU A 209 3.12 -27.93 -2.74
N THR A 210 3.52 -29.13 -3.18
CA THR A 210 4.22 -30.11 -2.33
C THR A 210 5.67 -30.23 -2.77
N GLY A 211 6.55 -29.40 -2.19
CA GLY A 211 7.99 -29.42 -2.43
C GLY A 211 8.38 -29.14 -3.89
N THR A 212 8.41 -30.18 -4.73
CA THR A 212 8.83 -30.13 -6.14
C THR A 212 7.69 -30.36 -7.13
N THR A 213 6.47 -30.64 -6.66
CA THR A 213 5.33 -30.93 -7.54
C THR A 213 4.06 -30.22 -7.09
N THR A 214 3.33 -29.70 -8.07
CA THR A 214 2.00 -29.10 -7.92
C THR A 214 0.94 -30.19 -8.07
N LYS A 215 0.11 -30.42 -7.04
CA LYS A 215 -0.94 -31.44 -7.02
C LYS A 215 -2.30 -30.84 -6.71
N GLN A 216 -3.38 -31.45 -7.18
CA GLN A 216 -4.73 -31.09 -6.77
C GLN A 216 -5.10 -31.78 -5.44
N TYR A 217 -5.98 -31.17 -4.65
CA TYR A 217 -6.37 -31.69 -3.34
C TYR A 217 -6.98 -33.11 -3.43
N TRP A 218 -7.76 -33.40 -4.48
CA TRP A 218 -8.26 -34.75 -4.73
C TRP A 218 -7.13 -35.77 -4.96
N GLU A 219 -6.00 -35.37 -5.56
CA GLU A 219 -4.84 -36.24 -5.77
C GLU A 219 -4.16 -36.59 -4.44
N LEU A 220 -4.07 -35.63 -3.51
CA LEU A 220 -3.57 -35.88 -2.15
C LEU A 220 -4.49 -36.84 -1.37
N VAL A 221 -5.81 -36.69 -1.54
CA VAL A 221 -6.80 -37.61 -0.95
C VAL A 221 -6.65 -39.01 -1.55
N CYS A 222 -6.45 -39.13 -2.87
CA CYS A 222 -6.15 -40.40 -3.53
C CYS A 222 -4.83 -41.03 -3.05
N ASP A 223 -3.77 -40.23 -2.88
CA ASP A 223 -2.48 -40.67 -2.34
C ASP A 223 -2.64 -41.22 -0.92
N LYS A 224 -3.41 -40.55 -0.06
CA LYS A 224 -3.72 -41.02 1.29
C LYS A 224 -4.43 -42.37 1.25
N LEU A 225 -5.42 -42.55 0.37
CA LEU A 225 -6.15 -43.80 0.23
C LEU A 225 -5.23 -44.94 -0.25
N ARG A 226 -4.36 -44.66 -1.24
CA ARG A 226 -3.36 -45.63 -1.72
C ARG A 226 -2.37 -46.03 -0.62
N ALA A 227 -1.85 -45.07 0.15
CA ALA A 227 -0.91 -45.32 1.23
C ALA A 227 -1.55 -46.11 2.38
N VAL A 228 -2.80 -45.80 2.75
CA VAL A 228 -3.55 -46.56 3.77
C VAL A 228 -3.82 -47.99 3.30
N GLN A 229 -4.13 -48.19 2.01
CA GLN A 229 -4.32 -49.53 1.45
C GLN A 229 -2.99 -50.31 1.41
N ALA A 230 -1.87 -49.66 1.12
CA ALA A 230 -0.55 -50.28 1.17
C ALA A 230 -0.19 -50.76 2.59
N VAL A 231 -0.47 -49.96 3.63
CA VAL A 231 -0.30 -50.39 5.04
C VAL A 231 -1.15 -51.62 5.35
N LYS A 232 -2.41 -51.66 4.89
CA LYS A 232 -3.29 -52.82 5.08
C LYS A 232 -2.75 -54.09 4.44
N ASN A 233 -2.25 -53.99 3.21
CA ASN A 233 -1.70 -55.14 2.49
C ASN A 233 -0.42 -55.65 3.18
N ILE A 234 0.49 -54.75 3.58
CA ILE A 234 1.74 -55.10 4.29
C ILE A 234 1.45 -55.79 5.64
N ASN A 235 0.40 -55.37 6.33
CA ASN A 235 -0.04 -55.99 7.59
C ASN A 235 -0.77 -57.32 7.40
N GLN A 236 -1.29 -57.61 6.20
CA GLN A 236 -1.90 -58.91 5.86
C GLN A 236 -0.84 -59.95 5.45
N ASP A 237 0.27 -59.50 4.86
CA ASP A 237 1.33 -60.37 4.34
C ASP A 237 2.41 -60.74 5.40
N ASP A 238 2.20 -60.40 6.69
CA ASP A 238 3.13 -60.65 7.82
C ASP A 238 4.57 -60.14 7.54
N ALA A 239 4.68 -59.02 6.82
CA ALA A 239 5.94 -58.43 6.43
C ALA A 239 6.69 -57.79 7.63
N GLY A 240 8.02 -57.81 7.59
CA GLY A 240 8.89 -57.40 8.71
C GLY A 240 8.61 -56.00 9.28
N SER A 241 8.87 -55.82 10.58
CA SER A 241 8.48 -54.62 11.35
C SER A 241 8.96 -53.29 10.75
N ASP A 242 10.10 -53.28 10.05
CA ASP A 242 10.63 -52.08 9.40
C ASP A 242 9.83 -51.66 8.15
N GLN A 243 9.24 -52.61 7.42
CA GLN A 243 8.44 -52.32 6.23
C GLN A 243 7.07 -51.76 6.61
N SER A 244 6.45 -52.32 7.65
CA SER A 244 5.22 -51.77 8.24
C SER A 244 5.45 -50.35 8.79
N ARG A 245 6.55 -50.13 9.53
CA ARG A 245 6.92 -48.80 10.04
C ARG A 245 7.13 -47.75 8.94
N LYS A 246 7.79 -48.10 7.83
CA LYS A 246 7.97 -47.18 6.69
C LYS A 246 6.64 -46.83 6.01
N ALA A 247 5.75 -47.80 5.86
CA ALA A 247 4.44 -47.57 5.26
C ALA A 247 3.55 -46.67 6.16
N GLU A 248 3.62 -46.86 7.48
CA GLU A 248 2.94 -45.98 8.44
C GLU A 248 3.48 -44.55 8.42
N LEU A 249 4.81 -44.37 8.36
CA LEU A 249 5.43 -43.04 8.22
C LEU A 249 4.99 -42.34 6.92
N HIS A 250 4.86 -43.09 5.82
CA HIS A 250 4.37 -42.53 4.55
C HIS A 250 2.92 -42.05 4.65
N VAL A 251 2.05 -42.80 5.35
CA VAL A 251 0.67 -42.36 5.64
C VAL A 251 0.65 -41.12 6.53
N GLN A 252 1.52 -41.03 7.54
CA GLN A 252 1.64 -39.85 8.40
C GLN A 252 2.07 -38.61 7.61
N GLU A 253 3.03 -38.76 6.70
CA GLU A 253 3.50 -37.65 5.85
C GLU A 253 2.40 -37.13 4.93
N ILE A 254 1.63 -38.01 4.26
CA ILE A 254 0.51 -37.56 3.41
C ILE A 254 -0.59 -36.91 4.26
N ARG A 255 -0.85 -37.41 5.48
CA ARG A 255 -1.81 -36.77 6.40
C ARG A 255 -1.35 -35.38 6.83
N ARG A 256 -0.04 -35.17 7.04
CA ARG A 256 0.53 -33.85 7.34
C ARG A 256 0.32 -32.89 6.16
N GLN A 257 0.61 -33.33 4.93
CA GLN A 257 0.41 -32.53 3.72
C GLN A 257 -1.07 -32.14 3.52
N ILE A 258 -2.01 -33.05 3.79
CA ILE A 258 -3.45 -32.74 3.74
C ILE A 258 -3.82 -31.72 4.83
N ALA A 259 -3.34 -31.90 6.06
CA ALA A 259 -3.62 -30.95 7.14
C ALA A 259 -3.06 -29.55 6.85
N GLU A 260 -1.87 -29.47 6.23
CA GLU A 260 -1.27 -28.21 5.79
C GLU A 260 -2.08 -27.55 4.67
N ALA A 261 -2.53 -28.33 3.68
CA ALA A 261 -3.40 -27.84 2.62
C ALA A 261 -4.76 -27.35 3.15
N GLU A 262 -5.40 -28.09 4.05
CA GLU A 262 -6.65 -27.69 4.73
C GLU A 262 -6.47 -26.41 5.56
N THR A 263 -5.34 -26.29 6.27
CA THR A 263 -5.02 -25.09 7.06
C THR A 263 -4.80 -23.88 6.15
N LYS A 264 -4.05 -24.05 5.07
CA LYS A 264 -3.77 -23.00 4.08
C LYS A 264 -5.07 -22.53 3.41
N TYR A 265 -5.90 -23.46 2.93
CA TYR A 265 -7.20 -23.14 2.35
C TYR A 265 -8.09 -22.36 3.32
N ARG A 266 -8.11 -22.75 4.60
CA ARG A 266 -8.88 -22.04 5.63
C ARG A 266 -8.37 -20.61 5.81
N GLN A 267 -7.05 -20.40 5.87
CA GLN A 267 -6.45 -19.08 5.99
C GLN A 267 -6.77 -18.19 4.77
N GLU A 268 -6.67 -18.75 3.55
CA GLU A 268 -7.02 -18.05 2.31
C GLU A 268 -8.52 -17.68 2.26
N ALA A 269 -9.41 -18.59 2.67
CA ALA A 269 -10.84 -18.34 2.72
C ALA A 269 -11.21 -17.25 3.74
N THR A 270 -10.63 -17.28 4.94
CA THR A 270 -10.81 -16.23 5.95
C THR A 270 -10.31 -14.88 5.44
N ALA A 271 -9.14 -14.83 4.79
CA ALA A 271 -8.60 -13.57 4.26
C ALA A 271 -9.49 -12.94 3.17
N ILE A 272 -10.15 -13.74 2.33
CA ILE A 272 -11.11 -13.26 1.33
C ILE A 272 -12.36 -12.70 2.01
N ASP A 273 -12.94 -13.44 2.97
CA ASP A 273 -14.14 -12.98 3.68
C ASP A 273 -13.84 -11.71 4.50
N ASP A 274 -12.65 -11.62 5.08
CA ASP A 274 -12.19 -10.45 5.82
C ASP A 274 -12.13 -9.18 4.94
N PHE A 275 -11.86 -9.29 3.63
CA PHE A 275 -11.92 -8.12 2.75
C PHE A 275 -13.34 -7.54 2.69
N PHE A 276 -14.35 -8.39 2.48
CA PHE A 276 -15.74 -7.94 2.38
C PHE A 276 -16.21 -7.39 3.73
N VAL A 277 -16.00 -8.13 4.82
CA VAL A 277 -16.43 -7.71 6.16
C VAL A 277 -15.78 -6.38 6.56
N ARG A 278 -14.47 -6.23 6.40
CA ARG A 278 -13.75 -4.99 6.76
C ARG A 278 -14.21 -3.78 5.95
N ASN A 279 -14.63 -3.99 4.71
CA ASN A 279 -15.14 -2.92 3.85
C ASN A 279 -16.66 -2.70 3.99
N GLY A 280 -17.31 -3.35 4.96
CA GLY A 280 -18.74 -3.18 5.23
C GLY A 280 -19.66 -3.90 4.24
N PHE A 281 -19.13 -4.92 3.57
CA PHE A 281 -19.86 -5.80 2.65
C PHE A 281 -20.20 -7.13 3.32
N ASP A 282 -21.36 -7.68 2.94
CA ASP A 282 -21.71 -9.06 3.27
C ASP A 282 -20.74 -10.01 2.53
N PRO A 283 -20.15 -11.05 3.16
CA PRO A 283 -19.32 -12.04 2.49
C PRO A 283 -19.97 -12.68 1.25
N GLN A 284 -21.30 -12.77 1.21
CA GLN A 284 -22.05 -13.26 0.04
C GLN A 284 -21.89 -12.37 -1.20
N THR A 285 -21.47 -11.11 -1.04
CA THR A 285 -21.11 -10.20 -2.15
C THR A 285 -20.06 -10.84 -3.08
N ARG A 286 -19.19 -11.70 -2.53
CA ARG A 286 -18.26 -12.51 -3.31
C ARG A 286 -18.93 -13.27 -4.44
N ILE A 287 -20.13 -13.82 -4.22
CA ILE A 287 -20.86 -14.59 -5.24
C ILE A 287 -21.18 -13.71 -6.45
N ALA A 288 -21.56 -12.45 -6.25
CA ALA A 288 -21.77 -11.51 -7.35
C ALA A 288 -20.45 -11.14 -8.05
N CYS A 289 -19.37 -10.92 -7.30
CA CYS A 289 -18.05 -10.67 -7.88
C CYS A 289 -17.57 -11.85 -8.74
N ASP A 290 -17.65 -13.07 -8.21
CA ASP A 290 -17.24 -14.29 -8.91
C ASP A 290 -18.13 -14.56 -10.13
N SER A 291 -19.44 -14.28 -10.03
CA SER A 291 -20.38 -14.35 -11.16
C SER A 291 -20.04 -13.32 -12.25
N PHE A 292 -19.67 -12.10 -11.86
CA PHE A 292 -19.21 -11.07 -12.79
C PHE A 292 -17.90 -11.49 -13.47
N ALA A 293 -16.96 -12.07 -12.71
CA ALA A 293 -15.71 -12.57 -13.28
C ALA A 293 -15.95 -13.74 -14.26
N ALA A 294 -16.88 -14.63 -13.95
CA ALA A 294 -17.28 -15.72 -14.83
C ALA A 294 -17.94 -15.20 -16.13
N SER A 295 -18.74 -14.13 -16.06
CA SER A 295 -19.37 -13.56 -17.26
C SER A 295 -18.34 -12.92 -18.18
N VAL A 296 -17.39 -12.14 -17.63
CA VAL A 296 -16.31 -11.49 -18.40
C VAL A 296 -15.36 -12.52 -19.02
N SER A 297 -15.10 -13.63 -18.34
CA SER A 297 -14.24 -14.71 -18.84
C SER A 297 -14.93 -15.69 -19.79
N CYS A 298 -16.19 -15.43 -20.15
CA CYS A 298 -17.04 -16.33 -20.96
C CYS A 298 -17.15 -17.75 -20.38
N GLY A 299 -17.27 -17.86 -19.05
CA GLY A 299 -17.43 -19.14 -18.34
C GLY A 299 -16.13 -19.91 -18.12
N ARG A 300 -14.96 -19.32 -18.38
CA ARG A 300 -13.67 -19.93 -18.03
C ARG A 300 -13.47 -19.89 -16.52
N LYS A 301 -12.64 -20.81 -16.02
CA LYS A 301 -12.32 -20.88 -14.59
C LYS A 301 -11.56 -19.62 -14.16
N CYS A 302 -12.16 -18.86 -13.26
CA CYS A 302 -11.53 -17.74 -12.58
C CYS A 302 -10.92 -18.21 -11.25
N ILE A 303 -9.77 -17.64 -10.86
CA ILE A 303 -9.06 -18.03 -9.64
C ILE A 303 -8.83 -16.77 -8.80
N PRO A 304 -9.39 -16.68 -7.58
CA PRO A 304 -9.06 -15.59 -6.66
C PRO A 304 -7.56 -15.54 -6.39
N ALA A 305 -6.98 -14.34 -6.30
CA ALA A 305 -5.59 -14.19 -5.89
C ALA A 305 -5.36 -14.82 -4.51
N GLN A 306 -4.21 -15.50 -4.32
CA GLN A 306 -3.87 -16.14 -3.04
C GLN A 306 -3.79 -15.12 -1.90
N HIS A 307 -3.32 -13.91 -2.20
CA HIS A 307 -3.22 -12.81 -1.25
C HIS A 307 -4.16 -11.70 -1.71
N GLN A 308 -5.17 -11.40 -0.90
CA GLN A 308 -6.09 -10.30 -1.16
C GLN A 308 -5.57 -9.02 -0.52
N GLY A 309 -5.66 -7.92 -1.27
CA GLY A 309 -5.26 -6.60 -0.77
C GLY A 309 -6.31 -6.00 0.17
N TYR A 310 -5.91 -5.04 0.98
CA TYR A 310 -6.84 -4.32 1.86
C TYR A 310 -7.91 -3.55 1.06
N CYS A 311 -7.49 -2.94 -0.04
CA CYS A 311 -8.32 -2.04 -0.85
C CYS A 311 -9.10 -2.73 -1.96
N SER A 312 -8.87 -4.02 -2.22
CA SER A 312 -9.47 -4.70 -3.37
C SER A 312 -9.56 -6.22 -3.24
N TYR A 313 -10.64 -6.77 -3.79
CA TYR A 313 -10.74 -8.19 -4.13
C TYR A 313 -10.23 -8.43 -5.56
N THR A 314 -9.25 -9.31 -5.74
CA THR A 314 -8.59 -9.57 -7.03
C THR A 314 -8.80 -11.02 -7.48
N VAL A 315 -9.20 -11.17 -8.74
CA VAL A 315 -9.50 -12.46 -9.38
C VAL A 315 -8.77 -12.57 -10.71
N PHE A 316 -8.00 -13.64 -10.91
CA PHE A 316 -7.37 -13.98 -12.18
C PHE A 316 -8.41 -14.56 -13.14
N LEU A 317 -8.57 -13.93 -14.30
CA LEU A 317 -9.36 -14.44 -15.42
C LEU A 317 -8.54 -15.38 -16.31
N SER A 318 -7.24 -15.11 -16.40
CA SER A 318 -6.27 -15.87 -17.21
C SER A 318 -4.85 -15.55 -16.73
N ALA A 319 -3.85 -16.20 -17.33
CA ALA A 319 -2.44 -15.84 -17.11
C ALA A 319 -2.08 -14.40 -17.55
N ARG A 320 -2.98 -13.69 -18.24
CA ARG A 320 -2.74 -12.35 -18.80
C ARG A 320 -3.64 -11.26 -18.24
N HIS A 321 -4.75 -11.62 -17.59
CA HIS A 321 -5.75 -10.63 -17.17
C HIS A 321 -6.29 -10.95 -15.78
N ILE A 322 -6.47 -9.90 -14.98
CA ILE A 322 -7.14 -9.91 -13.68
C ILE A 322 -8.35 -8.99 -13.70
N LEU A 323 -9.34 -9.29 -12.87
CA LEU A 323 -10.35 -8.33 -12.44
C LEU A 323 -10.07 -7.94 -10.99
N GLN A 324 -10.17 -6.65 -10.74
CA GLN A 324 -10.04 -6.07 -9.41
C GLN A 324 -11.33 -5.34 -9.04
N PHE A 325 -11.92 -5.75 -7.93
CA PHE A 325 -13.14 -5.19 -7.36
C PHE A 325 -12.76 -4.26 -6.21
N ARG A 326 -13.09 -2.98 -6.33
CA ARG A 326 -12.73 -1.94 -5.35
C ARG A 326 -13.97 -1.22 -4.83
N PRO A 327 -14.07 -1.01 -3.50
CA PRO A 327 -15.09 -0.13 -2.93
C PRO A 327 -14.95 1.31 -3.46
N VAL A 328 -16.03 2.08 -3.37
CA VAL A 328 -16.07 3.49 -3.83
C VAL A 328 -14.91 4.33 -3.25
N GLN A 329 -14.57 4.12 -1.97
CA GLN A 329 -13.49 4.86 -1.30
C GLN A 329 -12.08 4.56 -1.85
N PHE A 330 -11.90 3.44 -2.56
CA PHE A 330 -10.62 2.96 -3.07
C PHE A 330 -10.61 2.87 -4.61
N MET A 331 -11.52 3.58 -5.28
CA MET A 331 -11.62 3.61 -6.73
C MET A 331 -10.29 4.04 -7.37
N LEU A 332 -9.95 3.40 -8.49
CA LEU A 332 -8.83 3.82 -9.31
C LEU A 332 -9.23 5.01 -10.16
N ASP A 333 -8.43 6.06 -10.12
CA ASP A 333 -8.55 7.16 -11.08
C ASP A 333 -8.02 6.70 -12.44
N MET A 334 -8.91 6.62 -13.43
CA MET A 334 -8.54 6.18 -14.78
C MET A 334 -7.62 7.16 -15.51
N GLN A 335 -7.62 8.44 -15.12
CA GLN A 335 -6.63 9.39 -15.63
C GLN A 335 -5.23 9.06 -15.09
N VAL A 336 -5.12 8.76 -13.78
CA VAL A 336 -3.87 8.35 -13.13
C VAL A 336 -3.31 7.08 -13.78
N CYS A 337 -4.15 6.06 -13.98
CA CYS A 337 -3.69 4.81 -14.63
C CYS A 337 -3.24 5.03 -16.09
N ARG A 338 -3.93 5.89 -16.85
CA ARG A 338 -3.53 6.22 -18.23
C ARG A 338 -2.22 6.99 -18.27
N GLU A 339 -2.08 8.00 -17.43
CA GLU A 339 -0.87 8.83 -17.37
C GLU A 339 0.35 8.01 -16.93
N ALA A 340 0.18 7.10 -15.95
CA ALA A 340 1.21 6.14 -15.58
C ALA A 340 1.65 5.29 -16.79
N ARG A 341 0.69 4.75 -17.55
CA ARG A 341 0.96 3.90 -18.72
C ARG A 341 1.60 4.67 -19.86
N GLU A 342 1.22 5.93 -20.07
CA GLU A 342 1.81 6.81 -21.08
C GLU A 342 3.29 7.11 -20.80
N ILE A 343 3.64 7.34 -19.53
CA ILE A 343 5.00 7.70 -19.11
C ILE A 343 5.91 6.47 -19.00
N TYR A 344 5.44 5.41 -18.34
CA TYR A 344 6.26 4.25 -17.98
C TYR A 344 6.04 3.04 -18.88
N GLY A 345 5.12 3.14 -19.85
CA GLY A 345 4.91 2.13 -20.88
C GLY A 345 4.64 0.74 -20.33
N ALA A 346 5.39 -0.24 -20.83
CA ALA A 346 5.20 -1.66 -20.52
C ALA A 346 5.30 -2.03 -19.03
N LEU A 347 5.92 -1.18 -18.20
CA LEU A 347 6.08 -1.41 -16.77
C LEU A 347 4.79 -1.22 -15.98
N VAL A 348 3.74 -0.61 -16.56
CA VAL A 348 2.47 -0.31 -15.89
C VAL A 348 1.37 -1.18 -16.48
N PRO A 349 0.50 -1.82 -15.69
CA PRO A 349 -0.60 -2.61 -16.24
C PRO A 349 -1.59 -1.74 -17.01
N THR A 350 -1.99 -2.18 -18.21
CA THR A 350 -3.13 -1.56 -18.89
C THR A 350 -4.37 -1.76 -18.02
N THR A 351 -5.10 -0.69 -17.72
CA THR A 351 -6.24 -0.72 -16.80
C THR A 351 -7.46 -0.10 -17.47
N SER A 352 -8.60 -0.78 -17.39
CA SER A 352 -9.89 -0.27 -17.88
C SER A 352 -11.01 -0.53 -16.88
N HIS A 353 -11.92 0.42 -16.73
CA HIS A 353 -13.14 0.23 -15.94
C HIS A 353 -14.09 -0.71 -16.69
N ALA A 354 -14.40 -1.86 -16.07
CA ALA A 354 -15.19 -2.93 -16.66
C ALA A 354 -16.67 -2.88 -16.25
N GLY A 355 -17.01 -2.17 -15.17
CA GLY A 355 -18.38 -2.02 -14.69
C GLY A 355 -18.48 -1.87 -13.18
N THR A 356 -19.66 -2.15 -12.65
CA THR A 356 -19.97 -2.09 -11.21
C THR A 356 -20.77 -3.33 -10.80
N VAL A 357 -20.47 -3.85 -9.61
CA VAL A 357 -21.24 -4.90 -8.95
C VAL A 357 -21.99 -4.26 -7.78
N ASP A 358 -23.32 -4.30 -7.82
CA ASP A 358 -24.14 -3.83 -6.71
C ASP A 358 -24.29 -4.93 -5.66
N ALA A 359 -23.84 -4.65 -4.44
CA ALA A 359 -23.92 -5.58 -3.31
C ALA A 359 -25.35 -5.70 -2.75
N GLN A 360 -26.22 -4.70 -2.96
CA GLN A 360 -27.60 -4.73 -2.46
C GLN A 360 -28.51 -5.68 -3.26
N ALA A 361 -28.16 -5.99 -4.51
CA ALA A 361 -28.94 -6.87 -5.39
C ALA A 361 -29.04 -8.32 -4.89
N LEU A 362 -28.17 -8.73 -3.95
CA LEU A 362 -28.16 -10.07 -3.36
C LEU A 362 -28.98 -10.19 -2.06
N GLY A 363 -29.65 -9.12 -1.60
CA GLY A 363 -30.50 -9.17 -0.40
C GLY A 363 -29.74 -9.21 0.94
N GLY A 364 -28.43 -9.00 0.92
CA GLY A 364 -27.58 -8.91 2.13
C GLY A 364 -27.67 -7.57 2.84
N SER A 365 -27.40 -7.55 4.15
CA SER A 365 -27.33 -6.34 4.98
C SER A 365 -26.02 -5.60 4.70
N THR A 366 -25.93 -4.91 3.56
CA THR A 366 -24.73 -4.17 3.15
C THR A 366 -24.83 -2.72 3.61
N ILE A 367 -23.81 -2.22 4.31
CA ILE A 367 -23.76 -0.84 4.84
C ILE A 367 -23.18 0.13 3.80
N ARG A 368 -22.41 -0.36 2.81
CA ARG A 368 -21.78 0.43 1.75
C ARG A 368 -22.28 0.06 0.35
N GLY A 369 -22.13 0.99 -0.61
CA GLY A 369 -22.67 0.92 -1.98
C GLY A 369 -21.98 -0.10 -2.91
N ALA A 370 -21.90 0.20 -4.21
CA ALA A 370 -21.38 -0.72 -5.23
C ALA A 370 -19.84 -0.92 -5.20
N LEU A 371 -19.38 -2.06 -5.72
CA LEU A 371 -17.98 -2.34 -6.04
C LEU A 371 -17.69 -1.97 -7.50
N HIS A 372 -16.67 -1.15 -7.73
CA HIS A 372 -16.19 -0.83 -9.08
C HIS A 372 -15.23 -1.91 -9.56
N VAL A 373 -15.40 -2.36 -10.80
CA VAL A 373 -14.63 -3.45 -11.38
C VAL A 373 -13.64 -2.89 -12.41
N TYR A 374 -12.39 -3.32 -12.30
CA TYR A 374 -11.30 -2.93 -13.20
C TYR A 374 -10.69 -4.16 -13.83
N LEU A 375 -10.60 -4.18 -15.15
CA LEU A 375 -9.84 -5.18 -15.91
C LEU A 375 -8.41 -4.69 -16.08
N GLN A 376 -7.44 -5.51 -15.70
CA GLN A 376 -6.02 -5.17 -15.77
C GLN A 376 -5.18 -6.28 -16.41
N ASP A 377 -4.13 -5.87 -17.11
CA ASP A 377 -3.08 -6.79 -17.56
C ASP A 377 -2.30 -7.33 -16.36
N VAL A 378 -1.94 -8.62 -16.41
CA VAL A 378 -1.01 -9.22 -15.44
C VAL A 378 0.42 -8.81 -15.80
N ILE A 379 1.10 -8.16 -14.85
CA ILE A 379 2.54 -7.93 -14.92
C ILE A 379 3.27 -9.26 -14.59
N PRO A 380 4.15 -9.77 -15.48
CA PRO A 380 4.79 -11.05 -15.27
C PRO A 380 5.81 -11.00 -14.13
N GLY A 381 6.09 -12.15 -13.52
CA GLY A 381 7.07 -12.27 -12.43
C GLY A 381 6.41 -12.39 -11.06
N ILE A 382 7.21 -12.14 -10.01
CA ILE A 382 6.76 -12.16 -8.61
C ILE A 382 7.07 -10.81 -7.96
N SER A 383 6.43 -10.49 -6.85
CA SER A 383 6.79 -9.28 -6.10
C SER A 383 8.20 -9.39 -5.53
N LEU A 384 8.88 -8.25 -5.38
CA LEU A 384 10.19 -8.19 -4.72
C LEU A 384 10.09 -8.71 -3.28
N GLU A 385 8.97 -8.46 -2.61
CA GLU A 385 8.70 -9.02 -1.28
C GLU A 385 8.77 -10.56 -1.30
N ALA A 386 8.08 -11.22 -2.24
CA ALA A 386 8.14 -12.67 -2.37
C ALA A 386 9.55 -13.16 -2.77
N LEU A 387 10.23 -12.48 -3.68
CA LEU A 387 11.57 -12.86 -4.14
C LEU A 387 12.58 -12.89 -2.97
N ARG A 388 12.49 -11.95 -2.03
CA ARG A 388 13.41 -11.85 -0.90
C ARG A 388 13.37 -13.05 0.05
N HIS A 389 12.25 -13.78 0.06
CA HIS A 389 12.06 -15.00 0.86
C HIS A 389 12.46 -16.28 0.12
N MET A 390 12.75 -16.21 -1.19
CA MET A 390 13.16 -17.37 -1.98
C MET A 390 14.62 -17.77 -1.72
N GLN A 391 14.86 -19.09 -1.71
CA GLN A 391 16.22 -19.62 -1.75
C GLN A 391 16.88 -19.22 -3.09
N GLY A 392 18.01 -18.51 -3.02
CA GLY A 392 18.74 -18.05 -4.22
C GLY A 392 18.68 -16.54 -4.48
N PHE A 393 17.89 -15.78 -3.69
CA PHE A 393 17.96 -14.32 -3.73
C PHE A 393 19.40 -13.84 -3.43
N SER A 394 19.98 -13.06 -4.35
CA SER A 394 21.42 -12.79 -4.37
C SER A 394 21.76 -11.35 -4.73
N SER A 395 23.02 -10.97 -4.52
CA SER A 395 23.56 -9.67 -4.95
C SER A 395 23.39 -9.39 -6.45
N LYS A 396 23.29 -10.43 -7.28
CA LYS A 396 23.02 -10.26 -8.72
C LYS A 396 21.61 -9.73 -8.95
N HIS A 397 20.61 -10.33 -8.30
CA HIS A 397 19.22 -9.90 -8.39
C HIS A 397 19.07 -8.44 -7.95
N ARG A 398 19.64 -8.09 -6.78
CA ARG A 398 19.60 -6.72 -6.25
C ARG A 398 20.26 -5.71 -7.18
N ARG A 399 21.39 -6.07 -7.79
CA ARG A 399 22.11 -5.21 -8.73
C ARG A 399 21.28 -4.90 -9.98
N ASN A 400 20.71 -5.93 -10.60
CA ASN A 400 19.89 -5.77 -11.80
C ASN A 400 18.67 -4.88 -11.51
N LEU A 401 17.95 -5.17 -10.42
CA LEU A 401 16.81 -4.38 -9.99
C LEU A 401 17.16 -2.91 -9.75
N ILE A 402 18.29 -2.63 -9.08
CA ILE A 402 18.70 -1.26 -8.76
C ILE A 402 19.03 -0.45 -10.03
N GLU A 403 19.58 -1.10 -11.06
CA GLU A 403 19.84 -0.47 -12.35
C GLU A 403 18.55 -0.17 -13.11
N ASP A 404 17.64 -1.14 -13.16
CA ASP A 404 16.33 -0.96 -13.79
C ASP A 404 15.50 0.12 -13.05
N LEU A 405 15.59 0.17 -11.72
CA LEU A 405 14.93 1.20 -10.92
C LEU A 405 15.49 2.60 -11.23
N ALA A 406 16.80 2.72 -11.48
CA ALA A 406 17.39 3.98 -11.93
C ALA A 406 16.85 4.41 -13.30
N ASP A 407 16.58 3.47 -14.19
CA ASP A 407 15.94 3.72 -15.49
C ASP A 407 14.48 4.20 -15.30
N VAL A 408 13.73 3.66 -14.33
CA VAL A 408 12.37 4.15 -13.97
C VAL A 408 12.42 5.60 -13.50
N PHE A 409 13.28 5.93 -12.51
CA PHE A 409 13.39 7.31 -12.01
C PHE A 409 13.87 8.28 -13.09
N ALA A 410 14.77 7.85 -13.98
CA ALA A 410 15.18 8.65 -15.12
C ALA A 410 14.04 8.90 -16.10
N THR A 411 13.20 7.89 -16.37
CA THR A 411 12.02 8.00 -17.23
C THR A 411 11.03 9.02 -16.67
N GLY A 412 10.72 8.95 -15.37
CA GLY A 412 9.85 9.94 -14.72
C GLY A 412 10.43 11.35 -14.76
N PHE A 413 11.76 11.48 -14.67
CA PHE A 413 12.45 12.77 -14.83
C PHE A 413 12.38 13.32 -16.26
N HIS A 414 12.55 12.46 -17.28
CA HIS A 414 12.49 12.86 -18.69
C HIS A 414 11.11 13.38 -19.10
N HIS A 415 10.05 12.85 -18.46
CA HIS A 415 8.67 13.30 -18.62
C HIS A 415 8.24 14.35 -17.60
N GLY A 416 9.18 14.86 -16.79
CA GLY A 416 8.89 15.89 -15.80
C GLY A 416 8.40 17.19 -16.42
N ASN A 417 7.65 17.98 -15.64
CA ASN A 417 7.14 19.29 -16.02
C ASN A 417 7.56 20.35 -14.98
N LEU A 418 7.73 21.60 -15.40
CA LEU A 418 7.96 22.71 -14.47
C LEU A 418 6.64 23.37 -14.05
N PRO A 419 6.52 23.89 -12.81
CA PRO A 419 5.38 24.69 -12.38
C PRO A 419 5.23 26.01 -13.14
N LYS A 420 4.00 26.53 -13.23
CA LYS A 420 3.56 27.81 -13.85
C LYS A 420 4.57 28.96 -13.78
N SER A 421 5.20 29.17 -12.62
CA SER A 421 6.12 30.30 -12.35
C SER A 421 7.43 30.23 -13.17
N ALA A 422 7.81 29.03 -13.61
CA ALA A 422 9.09 28.79 -14.31
C ALA A 422 8.97 28.75 -15.85
N THR A 423 7.76 28.84 -16.42
CA THR A 423 7.52 28.77 -17.88
C THR A 423 6.93 30.06 -18.44
N LYS A 424 7.53 30.65 -19.48
CA LYS A 424 6.95 31.76 -20.25
C LYS A 424 5.76 31.25 -21.08
N GLY A 425 4.52 31.41 -20.59
CA GLY A 425 3.32 31.04 -21.36
C GLY A 425 2.22 30.30 -20.60
N GLY A 426 2.02 30.62 -19.32
CA GLY A 426 0.76 30.49 -18.57
C GLY A 426 -0.19 29.31 -18.85
N GLN A 427 0.12 28.12 -18.33
CA GLN A 427 -0.82 27.17 -17.68
C GLN A 427 -0.01 26.05 -16.97
N ILE A 428 -0.52 25.48 -15.86
CA ILE A 428 0.07 24.26 -15.26
C ILE A 428 -0.54 23.13 -16.10
N ASN A 429 0.30 22.30 -16.71
CA ASN A 429 -0.16 21.24 -17.62
C ASN A 429 -0.51 19.91 -16.92
N PHE A 430 -0.47 19.85 -15.59
CA PHE A 430 -0.70 18.62 -14.83
C PHE A 430 -1.48 18.86 -13.53
N SER A 431 -2.34 17.91 -13.15
CA SER A 431 -3.08 17.98 -11.90
C SER A 431 -2.20 17.47 -10.75
N ARG A 432 -1.98 18.31 -9.73
CA ARG A 432 -1.38 17.85 -8.48
C ARG A 432 -2.33 16.88 -7.78
N GLY A 433 -1.80 15.77 -7.26
CA GLY A 433 -2.57 14.80 -6.48
C GLY A 433 -2.82 15.27 -5.06
N ILE A 434 -3.15 14.33 -4.18
CA ILE A 434 -3.53 14.63 -2.79
C ILE A 434 -2.33 15.20 -2.04
N VAL A 435 -1.17 14.53 -2.11
CA VAL A 435 0.05 14.96 -1.42
C VAL A 435 0.57 16.26 -2.05
N GLY A 436 0.57 16.37 -3.38
CA GLY A 436 1.06 17.55 -4.09
C GLY A 436 0.25 18.82 -3.80
N LYS A 437 -1.07 18.71 -3.58
CA LYS A 437 -1.94 19.84 -3.19
C LYS A 437 -1.77 20.25 -1.73
N SER A 438 -1.50 19.29 -0.85
CA SER A 438 -1.41 19.49 0.61
C SER A 438 0.04 19.57 1.13
N LEU A 439 1.00 19.83 0.24
CA LEU A 439 2.43 19.75 0.56
C LEU A 439 2.85 20.76 1.63
N ALA A 440 2.30 21.97 1.60
CA ALA A 440 2.61 23.02 2.57
C ALA A 440 2.05 22.70 3.95
N GLU A 441 0.82 22.20 4.02
CA GLU A 441 0.16 21.75 5.24
C GLU A 441 0.91 20.57 5.87
N ARG A 442 1.31 19.59 5.06
CA ARG A 442 2.10 18.42 5.51
C ARG A 442 3.48 18.82 6.03
N LEU A 443 4.16 19.75 5.37
CA LEU A 443 5.42 20.31 5.87
C LEU A 443 5.25 21.06 7.19
N SER A 444 4.10 21.71 7.40
CA SER A 444 3.77 22.34 8.67
C SER A 444 3.47 21.30 9.76
N LEU A 445 2.76 20.22 9.42
CA LEU A 445 2.47 19.11 10.34
C LEU A 445 3.76 18.47 10.87
N LEU A 446 4.75 18.27 10.00
CA LEU A 446 6.05 17.68 10.35
C LEU A 446 6.85 18.48 11.39
N LYS A 447 6.48 19.73 11.70
CA LYS A 447 7.09 20.51 12.81
C LYS A 447 6.90 19.86 14.18
N ALA A 448 5.91 19.01 14.32
CA ALA A 448 5.66 18.29 15.56
C ALA A 448 6.71 17.21 15.86
N LEU A 449 7.56 16.84 14.88
CA LEU A 449 8.69 15.95 15.10
C LEU A 449 9.78 16.65 15.92
N SER A 450 10.12 16.07 17.07
CA SER A 450 11.04 16.66 18.06
C SER A 450 12.41 15.98 18.13
N GLY A 451 12.63 14.90 17.37
CA GLY A 451 13.89 14.14 17.40
C GLY A 451 15.00 14.71 16.49
N PRO A 452 16.08 13.95 16.28
CA PRO A 452 17.20 14.31 15.38
C PRO A 452 16.78 14.64 13.94
N GLU A 453 15.61 14.17 13.52
CA GLU A 453 14.99 14.42 12.21
C GLU A 453 14.53 15.87 12.01
N SER A 454 14.29 16.63 13.09
CA SER A 454 13.80 18.02 13.06
C SER A 454 14.63 18.95 12.17
N LYS A 455 15.97 18.80 12.18
CA LYS A 455 16.88 19.56 11.30
C LYS A 455 16.59 19.39 9.80
N TYR A 456 16.09 18.24 9.40
CA TYR A 456 15.72 17.98 8.00
C TYR A 456 14.37 18.62 7.66
N VAL A 457 13.43 18.65 8.62
CA VAL A 457 12.15 19.35 8.49
C VAL A 457 12.37 20.86 8.32
N GLU A 458 13.21 21.46 9.16
CA GLU A 458 13.57 22.89 9.06
C GLU A 458 14.18 23.22 7.69
N ARG A 459 15.10 22.38 7.22
CA ARG A 459 15.72 22.55 5.90
C ARG A 459 14.70 22.43 4.76
N ALA A 460 13.79 21.45 4.83
CA ALA A 460 12.73 21.29 3.83
C ALA A 460 11.79 22.51 3.80
N GLN A 461 11.48 23.10 4.96
CA GLN A 461 10.67 24.31 5.06
C GLN A 461 11.37 25.54 4.47
N GLN A 462 12.66 25.71 4.76
CA GLN A 462 13.46 26.78 4.14
C GLN A 462 13.50 26.67 2.61
N GLN A 463 13.35 25.45 2.08
CA GLN A 463 13.31 25.15 0.64
C GLN A 463 11.89 25.06 0.07
N ALA A 464 10.83 25.31 0.84
CA ALA A 464 9.44 25.10 0.40
C ALA A 464 9.09 25.85 -0.89
N GLU A 465 9.54 27.10 -1.04
CA GLU A 465 9.31 27.88 -2.26
C GLU A 465 10.06 27.31 -3.47
N VAL A 466 11.29 26.80 -3.26
CA VAL A 466 12.07 26.14 -4.31
C VAL A 466 11.38 24.85 -4.76
N ILE A 467 10.92 24.04 -3.79
CA ILE A 467 10.18 22.80 -4.02
C ILE A 467 8.91 23.06 -4.84
N ASN A 468 8.14 24.09 -4.47
CA ASN A 468 6.85 24.36 -5.07
C ASN A 468 6.95 25.01 -6.46
N SER A 469 7.93 25.89 -6.67
CA SER A 469 7.95 26.80 -7.83
C SER A 469 9.12 26.58 -8.79
N LYS A 470 10.24 25.99 -8.35
CA LYS A 470 11.48 25.87 -9.13
C LYS A 470 11.89 24.44 -9.47
N MET A 471 11.48 23.47 -8.65
CA MET A 471 11.79 22.07 -8.93
C MET A 471 10.92 21.51 -10.05
N PRO A 472 11.45 20.59 -10.87
CA PRO A 472 10.64 19.76 -11.76
C PRO A 472 9.66 18.92 -10.95
N TRP A 473 8.48 18.67 -11.50
CA TRP A 473 7.49 17.75 -10.97
C TRP A 473 7.42 16.55 -11.91
N CYS A 474 7.50 15.35 -11.35
CA CYS A 474 7.48 14.08 -12.06
C CYS A 474 6.27 13.29 -11.61
N PHE A 475 5.67 12.52 -12.51
CA PHE A 475 4.63 11.57 -12.15
C PHE A 475 5.25 10.42 -11.35
N THR A 476 4.88 10.26 -10.09
CA THR A 476 5.44 9.27 -9.17
C THR A 476 4.45 8.16 -8.87
N HIS A 477 4.93 7.02 -8.38
CA HIS A 477 4.09 5.85 -8.05
C HIS A 477 3.12 6.10 -6.89
N GLY A 478 3.50 6.91 -5.90
CA GLY A 478 2.72 7.12 -4.68
C GLY A 478 3.02 6.11 -3.58
N ASP A 479 3.00 4.80 -3.89
CA ASP A 479 3.26 3.72 -2.92
C ASP A 479 4.35 2.73 -3.39
N LEU A 480 5.60 3.17 -3.46
CA LEU A 480 6.70 2.36 -3.98
C LEU A 480 7.33 1.46 -2.90
N VAL A 481 6.65 0.35 -2.61
CA VAL A 481 7.07 -0.67 -1.63
C VAL A 481 7.44 -2.00 -2.31
N PRO A 482 8.22 -2.89 -1.67
CA PRO A 482 8.62 -4.18 -2.25
C PRO A 482 7.46 -5.07 -2.74
N ALA A 483 6.27 -4.95 -2.15
CA ALA A 483 5.09 -5.68 -2.60
C ALA A 483 4.58 -5.22 -3.98
N ASN A 484 4.81 -3.96 -4.34
CA ASN A 484 4.33 -3.32 -5.57
C ASN A 484 5.36 -3.38 -6.73
N ILE A 485 6.54 -3.95 -6.48
CA ILE A 485 7.62 -4.06 -7.45
C ILE A 485 7.65 -5.49 -7.99
N MET A 486 7.34 -5.67 -9.28
CA MET A 486 7.37 -6.98 -9.93
C MET A 486 8.72 -7.24 -10.58
N VAL A 487 9.26 -8.43 -10.35
CA VAL A 487 10.59 -8.84 -10.82
C VAL A 487 10.57 -10.23 -11.43
N ASN A 488 11.46 -10.45 -12.39
CA ASN A 488 11.75 -11.79 -12.90
C ASN A 488 12.56 -12.56 -11.84
N PRO A 489 12.08 -13.72 -11.35
CA PRO A 489 12.73 -14.42 -10.23
C PRO A 489 14.12 -14.99 -10.56
N ASP A 490 14.41 -15.29 -11.82
CA ASP A 490 15.68 -15.90 -12.24
C ASP A 490 16.80 -14.86 -12.43
N THR A 491 16.42 -13.64 -12.80
CA THR A 491 17.36 -12.59 -13.20
C THR A 491 17.38 -11.40 -12.25
N GLY A 492 16.28 -11.16 -11.54
CA GLY A 492 16.06 -9.98 -10.71
C GLY A 492 15.80 -8.70 -11.49
N HIS A 493 15.57 -8.79 -12.80
CA HIS A 493 15.17 -7.62 -13.61
C HIS A 493 13.75 -7.19 -13.27
N LEU A 494 13.53 -5.87 -13.23
CA LEU A 494 12.21 -5.28 -13.08
C LEU A 494 11.33 -5.65 -14.27
N THR A 495 10.14 -6.17 -14.01
CA THR A 495 9.14 -6.47 -15.04
C THR A 495 8.00 -5.47 -15.04
N GLY A 496 7.74 -4.81 -13.92
CA GLY A 496 6.77 -3.73 -13.83
C GLY A 496 6.48 -3.27 -12.39
N LEU A 497 5.63 -2.27 -12.27
CA LEU A 497 5.12 -1.71 -11.04
C LEU A 497 3.60 -1.82 -11.03
N ILE A 498 3.03 -2.29 -9.92
CA ILE A 498 1.60 -2.50 -9.74
C ILE A 498 1.05 -1.59 -8.65
N ASP A 499 -0.27 -1.41 -8.63
CA ASP A 499 -0.98 -0.55 -7.68
C ASP A 499 -0.65 0.96 -7.78
N TRP A 500 -0.92 1.52 -8.96
CA TRP A 500 -0.80 2.95 -9.25
C TRP A 500 -1.93 3.80 -8.66
N ALA A 501 -2.66 3.30 -7.65
CA ALA A 501 -3.80 4.00 -7.06
C ALA A 501 -3.40 5.36 -6.45
N GLU A 502 -2.18 5.45 -5.91
CA GLU A 502 -1.61 6.66 -5.32
C GLU A 502 -0.74 7.47 -6.30
N GLY A 503 -0.77 7.11 -7.60
CA GLY A 503 0.04 7.78 -8.60
C GLY A 503 -0.28 9.28 -8.70
N GLU A 504 0.73 10.13 -8.54
CA GLU A 504 0.55 11.56 -8.66
C GLU A 504 1.83 12.32 -9.03
N TRP A 505 1.63 13.54 -9.56
CA TRP A 505 2.70 14.48 -9.84
C TRP A 505 3.27 15.07 -8.54
N LEU A 506 4.56 14.84 -8.29
CA LEU A 506 5.29 15.35 -7.13
C LEU A 506 6.65 15.93 -7.50
N PRO A 507 7.25 16.77 -6.63
CA PRO A 507 8.60 17.29 -6.86
C PRO A 507 9.62 16.17 -7.13
N LEU A 508 10.53 16.44 -8.06
CA LEU A 508 11.60 15.52 -8.48
C LEU A 508 12.34 14.96 -7.27
N GLY A 509 12.44 13.63 -7.20
CA GLY A 509 13.12 12.92 -6.14
C GLY A 509 12.22 12.48 -4.98
N THR A 510 10.97 12.94 -4.91
CA THR A 510 10.04 12.57 -3.82
C THR A 510 9.85 11.05 -3.70
N GLY A 511 9.73 10.32 -4.81
CA GLY A 511 9.60 8.85 -4.78
C GLY A 511 10.85 8.07 -4.33
N LEU A 512 12.00 8.73 -4.10
CA LEU A 512 13.26 8.06 -3.75
C LEU A 512 13.28 7.47 -2.33
N TYR A 513 12.25 7.67 -1.52
CA TYR A 513 12.07 6.88 -0.28
C TYR A 513 12.01 5.37 -0.61
N GLY A 514 11.43 5.00 -1.76
CA GLY A 514 11.32 3.60 -2.19
C GLY A 514 12.67 2.97 -2.54
N LEU A 515 13.69 3.78 -2.91
CA LEU A 515 15.05 3.26 -3.09
C LEU A 515 15.59 2.66 -1.78
N GLU A 516 15.34 3.32 -0.65
CA GLU A 516 15.82 2.83 0.64
C GLU A 516 15.10 1.54 1.05
N GLU A 517 13.80 1.43 0.75
CA GLU A 517 13.04 0.18 0.94
C GLU A 517 13.59 -0.98 0.10
N VAL A 518 14.05 -0.72 -1.13
CA VAL A 518 14.63 -1.74 -2.01
C VAL A 518 16.02 -2.18 -1.53
N LEU A 519 16.79 -1.28 -0.92
CA LEU A 519 18.16 -1.51 -0.43
C LEU A 519 18.26 -2.25 0.90
N GLY A 520 17.14 -2.51 1.56
CA GLY A 520 17.10 -3.26 2.82
C GLY A 520 15.83 -4.09 2.97
N ARG A 521 15.59 -4.56 4.19
CA ARG A 521 14.41 -5.34 4.55
C ARG A 521 14.04 -5.08 6.00
N VAL A 522 12.77 -5.31 6.32
CA VAL A 522 12.34 -5.40 7.71
C VAL A 522 12.86 -6.71 8.29
N SER A 523 13.28 -6.69 9.56
CA SER A 523 13.70 -7.87 10.31
C SER A 523 12.56 -8.89 10.44
N ALA A 524 12.89 -10.15 10.70
CA ALA A 524 11.89 -11.22 10.80
C ALA A 524 10.89 -11.02 11.96
N ASP A 525 11.27 -10.27 12.99
CA ASP A 525 10.39 -9.91 14.10
C ASP A 525 9.49 -8.69 13.81
N GLY A 526 9.66 -8.04 12.66
CA GLY A 526 8.88 -6.88 12.25
C GLY A 526 9.27 -5.57 12.95
N LYS A 527 10.34 -5.56 13.76
CA LYS A 527 10.63 -4.44 14.67
C LYS A 527 11.73 -3.50 14.19
N SER A 528 12.59 -3.93 13.27
CA SER A 528 13.70 -3.12 12.78
C SER A 528 13.84 -3.20 11.27
N PHE A 529 14.67 -2.31 10.72
CA PHE A 529 15.01 -2.31 9.30
C PHE A 529 16.52 -2.46 9.13
N GLU A 530 16.93 -3.35 8.24
CA GLU A 530 18.33 -3.66 7.99
C GLU A 530 18.64 -3.50 6.50
N TYR A 531 19.65 -2.69 6.18
CA TYR A 531 20.20 -2.66 4.83
C TYR A 531 20.95 -3.96 4.52
N TYR A 532 20.94 -4.36 3.25
CA TYR A 532 21.81 -5.44 2.79
C TYR A 532 23.29 -5.04 2.88
N GLU A 533 24.18 -6.02 3.07
CA GLU A 533 25.63 -5.77 3.17
C GLU A 533 26.21 -5.00 1.98
N ASP A 534 25.66 -5.19 0.78
CA ASP A 534 26.08 -4.54 -0.46
C ASP A 534 25.34 -3.22 -0.76
N HIS A 535 24.51 -2.72 0.15
CA HIS A 535 23.65 -1.54 -0.10
C HIS A 535 24.44 -0.28 -0.50
N LEU A 536 25.65 -0.07 0.03
CA LEU A 536 26.50 1.08 -0.35
C LEU A 536 26.96 0.98 -1.81
N TYR A 537 27.36 -0.22 -2.24
CA TYR A 537 27.73 -0.49 -3.63
C TYR A 537 26.53 -0.31 -4.57
N LEU A 538 25.37 -0.87 -4.20
CA LEU A 538 24.13 -0.74 -4.95
C LEU A 538 23.68 0.71 -5.06
N ARG A 539 23.74 1.47 -3.96
CA ARG A 539 23.43 2.90 -3.95
C ARG A 539 24.35 3.69 -4.90
N ALA A 540 25.65 3.39 -4.91
CA ALA A 540 26.58 4.01 -5.86
C ALA A 540 26.23 3.66 -7.32
N ARG A 541 25.85 2.40 -7.62
CA ARG A 541 25.38 1.98 -8.95
C ARG A 541 24.14 2.78 -9.38
N PHE A 542 23.13 2.85 -8.50
CA PHE A 542 21.90 3.60 -8.73
C PHE A 542 22.20 5.04 -9.13
N TRP A 543 22.95 5.76 -8.28
CA TRP A 543 23.22 7.18 -8.49
C TRP A 543 24.04 7.46 -9.73
N ASN A 544 25.03 6.62 -10.04
CA ASN A 544 25.81 6.72 -11.27
C ASN A 544 24.92 6.56 -12.50
N ARG A 545 24.08 5.52 -12.52
CA ARG A 545 23.16 5.23 -13.62
C ARG A 545 22.15 6.36 -13.81
N LEU A 546 21.47 6.78 -12.74
CA LEU A 546 20.51 7.88 -12.76
C LEU A 546 21.14 9.19 -13.26
N THR A 547 22.35 9.52 -12.78
CA THR A 547 23.05 10.75 -13.19
C THR A 547 23.40 10.73 -14.69
N VAL A 548 23.85 9.58 -15.20
CA VAL A 548 24.17 9.42 -16.63
C VAL A 548 22.92 9.58 -17.51
N LEU A 549 21.80 8.99 -17.10
CA LEU A 549 20.54 9.09 -17.84
C LEU A 549 19.93 10.49 -17.76
N ALA A 550 19.98 11.12 -16.58
CA ALA A 550 19.51 12.48 -16.37
C ALA A 550 20.32 13.51 -17.17
N ALA A 551 21.61 13.27 -17.43
CA ALA A 551 22.42 14.15 -18.27
C ALA A 551 21.96 14.20 -19.73
N SER A 552 21.12 13.25 -20.17
CA SER A 552 20.55 13.21 -21.52
C SER A 552 19.21 13.97 -21.64
N SER A 553 18.73 14.59 -20.55
CA SER A 553 17.45 15.32 -20.49
C SER A 553 17.47 16.66 -21.22
N PRO A 554 16.28 17.22 -21.56
CA PRO A 554 16.15 18.53 -22.20
C PRO A 554 16.86 19.67 -21.43
N PRO A 555 17.32 20.74 -22.12
CA PRO A 555 18.02 21.87 -21.50
C PRO A 555 17.21 22.60 -20.42
N VAL A 556 15.89 22.44 -20.37
CA VAL A 556 15.02 22.99 -19.31
C VAL A 556 15.39 22.44 -17.93
N PHE A 557 15.97 21.24 -17.87
CA PHE A 557 16.38 20.58 -16.63
C PHE A 557 17.88 20.67 -16.37
N GLN A 558 18.51 21.82 -16.71
CA GLN A 558 19.97 21.99 -16.72
C GLN A 558 20.69 21.31 -15.53
N PRO A 559 21.88 20.72 -15.75
CA PRO A 559 22.62 19.99 -14.72
C PRO A 559 23.02 20.81 -13.48
N ARG A 560 23.08 22.15 -13.58
CA ARG A 560 23.44 23.02 -12.45
C ARG A 560 22.31 23.01 -11.43
N GLY A 561 22.43 22.16 -10.42
CA GLY A 561 21.45 22.01 -9.35
C GLY A 561 20.53 20.79 -9.47
N PHE A 562 20.62 19.97 -10.52
CA PHE A 562 19.84 18.72 -10.63
C PHE A 562 19.98 17.86 -9.38
N MET A 563 21.23 17.62 -8.96
CA MET A 563 21.49 16.79 -7.79
C MET A 563 21.10 17.45 -6.47
N GLU A 564 21.05 18.78 -6.42
CA GLU A 564 20.52 19.49 -5.27
C GLU A 564 19.00 19.32 -5.17
N HIS A 565 18.27 19.51 -6.28
CA HIS A 565 16.84 19.26 -6.34
C HIS A 565 16.50 17.81 -6.00
N VAL A 566 17.23 16.85 -6.55
CA VAL A 566 17.01 15.42 -6.25
C VAL A 566 17.25 15.10 -4.77
N ARG A 567 18.26 15.71 -4.13
CA ARG A 567 18.46 15.56 -2.68
C ARG A 567 17.34 16.18 -1.87
N THR A 568 16.94 17.40 -2.21
CA THR A 568 15.83 18.09 -1.54
C THR A 568 14.55 17.28 -1.66
N GLY A 569 14.24 16.78 -2.86
CA GLY A 569 13.08 15.92 -3.10
C GLY A 569 13.16 14.58 -2.38
N ARG A 570 14.33 13.92 -2.36
CA ARG A 570 14.53 12.67 -1.60
C ARG A 570 14.25 12.88 -0.11
N THR A 571 14.83 13.92 0.48
CA THR A 571 14.59 14.28 1.89
C THR A 571 13.11 14.55 2.14
N LEU A 572 12.47 15.32 1.25
CA LEU A 572 11.04 15.60 1.32
C LEU A 572 10.21 14.31 1.28
N GLY A 573 10.50 13.40 0.35
CA GLY A 573 9.83 12.11 0.24
C GLY A 573 9.99 11.25 1.49
N ILE A 574 11.19 11.15 2.03
CA ILE A 574 11.42 10.39 3.27
C ILE A 574 10.62 11.00 4.44
N LEU A 575 10.62 12.33 4.59
CA LEU A 575 9.82 13.01 5.62
C LEU A 575 8.32 12.76 5.45
N LEU A 576 7.80 12.82 4.23
CA LEU A 576 6.37 12.66 3.98
C LEU A 576 5.88 11.23 4.21
N TRP A 577 6.64 10.22 3.77
CA TRP A 577 6.22 8.80 3.86
C TRP A 577 6.61 8.10 5.17
N ARG A 578 7.64 8.59 5.88
CA ARG A 578 8.10 8.00 7.15
C ARG A 578 7.89 8.91 8.36
N GLY A 579 7.62 10.19 8.14
CA GLY A 579 7.39 11.19 9.20
C GLY A 579 5.92 11.49 9.50
N ILE A 580 5.01 11.06 8.62
CA ILE A 580 3.56 11.23 8.81
C ILE A 580 2.94 9.84 8.96
N ALA A 581 2.10 9.64 9.96
CA ALA A 581 1.44 8.36 10.16
C ALA A 581 0.24 8.21 9.22
N PHE A 582 0.01 6.97 8.78
CA PHE A 582 -1.09 6.59 7.91
C PHE A 582 -2.05 5.69 8.70
N ASP A 583 -2.99 6.30 9.43
CA ASP A 583 -3.96 5.61 10.27
C ASP A 583 -5.27 5.42 9.49
N ASP A 584 -5.50 4.24 8.90
CA ASP A 584 -6.75 3.91 8.17
C ASP A 584 -7.13 4.98 7.12
N GLY A 585 -6.13 5.52 6.42
CA GLY A 585 -6.30 6.56 5.40
C GLY A 585 -6.35 8.00 5.94
N LYS A 586 -6.30 8.20 7.27
CA LYS A 586 -6.10 9.52 7.87
C LYS A 586 -4.60 9.83 7.90
N ILE A 587 -4.25 11.00 7.37
CA ILE A 587 -2.86 11.48 7.26
C ILE A 587 -2.76 12.85 7.94
N ASP A 588 -3.17 12.90 9.21
CA ASP A 588 -3.39 14.12 9.99
C ASP A 588 -2.47 14.24 11.22
N ARG A 589 -1.61 13.24 11.48
CA ARG A 589 -0.63 13.26 12.58
C ARG A 589 0.78 12.85 12.14
N VAL A 590 1.79 13.31 12.88
CA VAL A 590 3.16 12.79 12.77
C VAL A 590 3.30 11.44 13.47
N VAL A 591 4.33 10.70 13.07
CA VAL A 591 4.75 9.47 13.76
C VAL A 591 5.25 9.77 15.18
N SER A 592 5.06 8.84 16.11
CA SER A 592 5.49 8.98 17.51
C SER A 592 6.24 7.74 18.02
N GLU A 593 7.23 7.94 18.92
CA GLU A 593 8.12 6.86 19.39
C GLU A 593 7.40 5.77 20.17
N ASP A 594 6.23 6.06 20.72
CA ASP A 594 5.40 5.13 21.48
C ASP A 594 4.50 4.24 20.62
N ARG A 595 4.17 4.66 19.39
CA ARG A 595 3.21 3.96 18.51
C ARG A 595 3.81 3.49 17.20
N ASP A 596 4.78 4.24 16.66
CA ASP A 596 5.29 4.07 15.31
C ASP A 596 6.82 3.83 15.32
N GLU A 597 7.30 3.01 16.26
CA GLU A 597 8.74 2.75 16.49
C GLU A 597 9.50 2.42 15.21
N LEU A 598 8.97 1.51 14.38
CA LEU A 598 9.60 1.10 13.11
C LEU A 598 9.67 2.26 12.10
N GLU A 599 8.61 3.07 12.01
CA GLU A 599 8.56 4.19 11.05
C GLU A 599 9.54 5.29 11.45
N ILE A 600 9.65 5.61 12.75
CA ILE A 600 10.68 6.55 13.24
C ILE A 600 12.09 5.99 13.01
N PHE A 601 12.29 4.69 13.24
CA PHE A 601 13.57 4.05 12.98
C PHE A 601 13.96 4.17 11.51
N LYS A 602 13.05 3.83 10.59
CA LYS A 602 13.23 4.01 9.15
C LYS A 602 13.48 5.46 8.77
N LEU A 603 12.68 6.39 9.29
CA LEU A 603 12.79 7.83 9.04
C LEU A 603 14.21 8.31 9.31
N ARG A 604 14.73 8.04 10.52
CA ARG A 604 16.08 8.44 10.93
C ARG A 604 17.15 7.77 10.06
N LEU A 605 17.03 6.46 9.88
CA LEU A 605 17.99 5.68 9.09
C LEU A 605 18.05 6.13 7.62
N PHE A 606 16.92 6.49 7.03
CA PHE A 606 16.82 6.88 5.62
C PHE A 606 17.32 8.32 5.40
N LEU A 607 17.02 9.23 6.34
CA LEU A 607 17.52 10.61 6.29
C LEU A 607 19.06 10.68 6.42
N GLU A 608 19.66 9.76 7.18
CA GLU A 608 21.12 9.67 7.35
C GLU A 608 21.83 8.92 6.21
N ALA A 609 21.10 8.21 5.35
CA ALA A 609 21.71 7.45 4.27
C ALA A 609 22.39 8.37 3.22
N PRO A 610 23.61 8.02 2.77
CA PRO A 610 24.46 8.92 1.99
C PRO A 610 23.92 9.18 0.58
N THR A 611 24.03 10.42 0.10
CA THR A 611 23.71 10.80 -1.29
C THR A 611 24.92 11.42 -1.97
N PRO A 612 25.07 11.42 -3.31
CA PRO A 612 26.21 12.10 -3.94
C PRO A 612 26.17 13.62 -3.67
N PRO A 613 27.23 14.27 -3.13
CA PRO A 613 28.61 13.82 -3.08
C PRO A 613 29.05 13.49 -1.64
N ASP A 614 28.12 13.22 -0.71
CA ASP A 614 28.38 12.83 0.68
C ASP A 614 29.25 11.56 0.76
N PHE A 615 29.35 10.82 -0.35
CA PHE A 615 30.46 9.92 -0.62
C PHE A 615 31.80 10.68 -0.48
N ASN A 616 32.41 10.59 0.69
CA ASN A 616 33.74 11.12 0.95
C ASN A 616 34.76 10.29 0.14
N TRP A 617 34.97 10.64 -1.13
CA TRP A 617 35.80 9.94 -2.14
C TRP A 617 37.32 10.03 -1.87
N ARG A 618 37.76 9.82 -0.63
CA ARG A 618 39.19 9.62 -0.33
C ARG A 618 39.74 8.33 -0.97
N HIS A 619 38.87 7.44 -1.45
CA HIS A 619 39.21 6.39 -2.41
C HIS A 619 39.03 6.91 -3.86
N ARG A 620 39.95 7.79 -4.27
CA ARG A 620 40.15 8.20 -5.67
C ARG A 620 40.68 7.01 -6.47
N ALA A 621 39.84 6.31 -7.23
CA ALA A 621 40.33 5.51 -8.36
C ALA A 621 39.27 5.13 -9.40
N TRP A 622 38.04 4.78 -8.99
CA TRP A 622 37.19 3.99 -9.91
C TRP A 622 36.21 4.80 -10.77
N LEU A 623 35.66 5.92 -10.26
CA LEU A 623 34.69 6.74 -11.02
C LEU A 623 35.25 8.10 -11.47
N SER A 624 36.41 8.51 -10.93
CA SER A 624 37.12 9.69 -11.41
C SER A 624 37.47 9.56 -12.89
N CYS A 625 37.69 8.35 -13.42
CA CYS A 625 38.02 8.17 -14.83
C CYS A 625 36.84 8.49 -15.77
N ILE A 626 35.60 8.16 -15.39
CA ILE A 626 34.42 8.44 -16.24
C ILE A 626 33.95 9.89 -16.07
N TRP A 627 34.06 10.44 -14.86
CA TRP A 627 33.70 11.83 -14.59
C TRP A 627 34.76 12.84 -15.12
N LEU A 628 36.05 12.48 -15.11
CA LEU A 628 37.12 13.31 -15.70
C LEU A 628 37.14 13.26 -17.23
N LEU A 629 36.81 12.13 -17.88
CA LEU A 629 36.94 12.02 -19.34
C LEU A 629 35.92 12.88 -20.13
N ARG A 630 34.89 13.46 -19.49
CA ARG A 630 33.93 14.35 -20.16
C ARG A 630 33.96 15.82 -19.71
N PHE A 631 34.80 16.17 -18.73
CA PHE A 631 34.98 17.55 -18.24
C PHE A 631 36.42 18.09 -18.40
N VAL A 632 37.29 17.40 -19.15
CA VAL A 632 38.70 17.79 -19.42
C VAL A 632 38.86 18.85 -20.54
N PHE A 633 37.88 19.74 -20.69
CA PHE A 633 38.18 21.10 -21.17
C PHE A 633 38.00 22.06 -19.99
N PHE A 634 38.92 22.01 -19.00
CA PHE A 634 39.43 23.08 -18.13
C PHE A 634 40.20 22.45 -16.92
N ARG A 635 41.52 22.70 -16.85
CA ARG A 635 42.55 22.22 -15.86
C ARG A 635 42.43 22.97 -14.49
N PRO A 636 43.15 22.68 -13.35
CA PRO A 636 44.31 21.77 -13.06
C PRO A 636 44.24 21.03 -11.65
N PRO A 637 45.34 20.71 -10.89
CA PRO A 637 46.13 19.46 -10.91
C PRO A 637 46.30 18.69 -9.56
N SER A 638 46.86 17.46 -9.66
CA SER A 638 47.63 16.67 -8.66
C SER A 638 46.95 15.47 -7.94
N ALA A 639 47.44 14.26 -8.28
CA ALA A 639 47.62 13.13 -7.36
C ALA A 639 48.64 12.13 -7.96
N LYS A 640 49.55 11.64 -7.12
CA LYS A 640 50.66 10.75 -7.46
C LYS A 640 50.19 9.28 -7.39
N GLY A 641 50.25 8.57 -8.51
CA GLY A 641 50.18 7.11 -8.62
C GLY A 641 51.02 6.67 -9.81
N LYS A 642 51.72 5.53 -9.73
CA LYS A 642 52.65 5.05 -10.76
C LYS A 642 52.08 3.76 -11.38
N ALA A 643 51.86 3.76 -12.69
CA ALA A 643 51.51 2.54 -13.43
C ALA A 643 52.78 1.68 -13.60
N VAL A 644 52.69 0.38 -13.31
CA VAL A 644 53.88 -0.51 -13.25
C VAL A 644 53.95 -1.46 -14.45
N GLY A 645 52.84 -1.70 -15.16
CA GLY A 645 52.85 -2.41 -16.44
C GLY A 645 51.51 -2.36 -17.18
N ALA A 646 51.56 -2.35 -18.51
CA ALA A 646 50.38 -2.46 -19.37
C ALA A 646 50.67 -3.45 -20.51
N LYS A 647 49.76 -4.38 -20.76
CA LYS A 647 49.83 -5.28 -21.92
C LYS A 647 48.90 -4.77 -23.00
N VAL A 648 49.50 -4.27 -24.08
CA VAL A 648 48.81 -3.68 -25.22
C VAL A 648 48.69 -4.72 -26.33
N GLY A 649 47.46 -5.12 -26.66
CA GLY A 649 47.14 -5.83 -27.90
C GLY A 649 47.01 -4.82 -29.04
N LYS A 650 46.94 -5.31 -30.30
CA LYS A 650 47.08 -4.46 -31.50
C LYS A 650 46.22 -3.19 -31.52
N ASP A 651 45.04 -3.17 -30.90
CA ASP A 651 44.19 -1.97 -30.84
C ASP A 651 43.47 -1.74 -29.50
N GLN A 652 43.78 -2.48 -28.43
CA GLN A 652 43.17 -2.30 -27.11
C GLN A 652 44.12 -2.63 -25.96
N ILE A 653 43.98 -1.88 -24.86
CA ILE A 653 44.61 -2.21 -23.57
C ILE A 653 43.84 -3.39 -22.98
N THR A 654 44.48 -4.56 -22.95
CA THR A 654 43.83 -5.81 -22.48
C THR A 654 43.97 -6.02 -20.98
N ARG A 655 44.95 -5.37 -20.34
CA ARG A 655 45.24 -5.50 -18.90
C ARG A 655 46.16 -4.38 -18.43
N VAL A 656 45.88 -3.82 -17.24
CA VAL A 656 46.74 -2.82 -16.58
C VAL A 656 46.94 -3.24 -15.14
N ASP A 657 48.16 -3.63 -14.81
CA ASP A 657 48.51 -4.00 -13.44
C ASP A 657 48.91 -2.72 -12.68
N ILE A 658 48.16 -2.40 -11.62
CA ILE A 658 48.40 -1.24 -10.76
C ILE A 658 48.84 -1.71 -9.38
N GLU A 659 50.00 -1.25 -8.95
CA GLU A 659 50.59 -1.59 -7.66
C GLU A 659 50.48 -0.43 -6.68
N TYR A 660 50.08 -0.71 -5.44
CA TYR A 660 50.05 0.27 -4.35
C TYR A 660 50.56 -0.38 -3.06
N GLY A 661 51.67 0.14 -2.50
CA GLY A 661 52.27 -0.40 -1.28
C GLY A 661 52.87 -1.80 -1.41
N GLY A 662 53.32 -2.19 -2.62
CA GLY A 662 53.95 -3.49 -2.88
C GLY A 662 52.97 -4.67 -3.04
N LYS A 663 51.68 -4.39 -3.28
CA LYS A 663 50.66 -5.41 -3.56
C LYS A 663 49.87 -5.03 -4.82
N CYS A 664 49.60 -6.02 -5.68
CA CYS A 664 48.75 -5.89 -6.86
C CYS A 664 47.28 -5.78 -6.43
N VAL A 665 46.56 -4.76 -6.91
CA VAL A 665 45.21 -4.41 -6.40
C VAL A 665 44.11 -4.54 -7.45
N ALA A 666 44.42 -4.85 -8.72
CA ALA A 666 43.44 -5.14 -9.77
C ALA A 666 44.08 -5.84 -10.98
N ASP A 667 43.31 -6.75 -11.60
CA ASP A 667 43.57 -7.38 -12.92
C ASP A 667 42.74 -6.70 -14.02
#